data_AF-A0A8T4Q1K8-F1
#
_entry.id   AF-A0A8T4Q1K8-F1
#
_cell.length_a   1.000
_cell.length_b   1.000
_cell.length_c   1.000
_cell.angle_alpha   90.00
_cell.angle_beta   90.00
_cell.angle_gamma   90.00
#
_symmetry.space_group_name_H-M   'P 1'
#
loop_
_entity.id
_entity.type
_entity.pdbx_description
1 polymer ?
#
loop_
_entity_poly.entity_id
_entity_poly.type
_entity_poly.pdbx_seq_one_letter_code
_entity_poly.pdbx_strand_id
1 'polypeptide(L)'
;MKVRKAIKRIMALSTGAAMLGATMFGAMAAADLANYPSPLFIKDGVFDGVLGVGDNAAAEDIIGITNIATSLQAASVKKKVVETGGVVVDVEGDAKKIGTSSNFLEFGEGLNDAGMTTVDSGDLAALADGSFQNSRGTFTYTQSVDLADNASIVYYKDSDQSEDPALYLKFFSGQPAYTYRVSFTPGMESEHDSSNNLKDFRDKAIQLFGKDYSIVTATNGSAGITLTLFSGAVTDILAEGSSKTYTIKGKDYDVTVTYISTTEALFTVNGETTDKLLEGETYRLADGTEVGVRDILSQNYAGETTGGDKVQFSLGAQKVKIVDASATTSNWGATVQVGNEDLNNVNADIIATGDTTVKVSELRFKYEPSSNLYVPVGGSLSASADEEEGETGNVIFNGFDLEFKGLSTGTTETLKVEPDSTTRYNLRFTNRNGDAYNIPIWSAMSDTAPNVLLGDWDGSTYKQLHVNESETIADEDYFLLSPSATQKTHIMQFKSVNTNDNTLKVKDMMSGGSTWEINNATQVTIDGTAYTMYFVGSGSTATMRADLNGDGDSASALATSTDVANRIYTRYSGSDGYLQLQPNGTTVNQSANFSNFVTEKSENMPPGSSANTWQESINWTLTWDAANDKLKLNSPTTNGLDTITAGVRFGSLDTNMEKLDGKDIYEGWSYFGVWGQYDYTNSDQPTFEFTYPDNQAEVLVYITSGATTSTEGSSGGLVTEVVQKIDVGAVKLASEITTPSASNLILVGGPCANSAARQVMGVTSANCAEGFEPGKAMIKLYEHAPGKVAMVVAGATAVDTRRASQVVANYKDYAADLKGAEVVVTTVTSTPTVAMPEAVAEDTTMVDETETA
;
A
#
# COMPACT_ATOMS: atom_id res chain seq x y z
N MET A 1 93.80 -18.68 31.45
CA MET A 1 94.73 -17.64 30.94
C MET A 1 94.80 -17.79 29.43
N LYS A 2 94.49 -16.74 28.62
CA LYS A 2 94.59 -16.73 27.13
C LYS A 2 93.66 -17.74 26.39
N VAL A 3 93.33 -17.66 25.08
CA VAL A 3 93.08 -16.59 24.04
C VAL A 3 92.57 -17.37 22.80
N ARG A 4 91.60 -16.97 21.94
CA ARG A 4 90.76 -15.77 21.74
C ARG A 4 89.29 -16.24 21.41
N LYS A 5 88.37 -15.61 20.65
CA LYS A 5 88.32 -14.45 19.72
C LYS A 5 87.08 -13.57 20.00
N ALA A 6 86.30 -13.16 19.00
CA ALA A 6 85.05 -12.38 19.08
C ALA A 6 84.22 -12.59 17.76
N ILE A 7 82.98 -12.12 17.55
CA ILE A 7 82.47 -10.72 17.60
C ILE A 7 80.91 -10.65 17.72
N LYS A 8 80.41 -9.71 18.56
CA LYS A 8 79.17 -8.85 18.56
C LYS A 8 77.89 -9.20 17.73
N ARG A 9 76.64 -8.81 18.10
CA ARG A 9 75.98 -8.33 19.38
C ARG A 9 74.47 -7.97 19.14
N ILE A 10 73.70 -7.79 20.24
CA ILE A 10 72.38 -7.07 20.40
C ILE A 10 71.12 -7.92 20.04
N MET A 11 70.09 -8.20 20.88
CA MET A 11 69.38 -7.60 22.06
C MET A 11 68.20 -6.64 21.73
N ALA A 12 67.05 -6.60 22.43
CA ALA A 12 66.39 -7.50 23.41
C ALA A 12 64.99 -6.94 23.84
N LEU A 13 64.04 -7.81 24.30
CA LEU A 13 62.96 -7.56 25.31
C LEU A 13 61.85 -6.49 25.01
N SER A 14 60.61 -6.48 25.56
CA SER A 14 59.82 -7.45 26.37
C SER A 14 58.33 -7.04 26.57
N THR A 15 57.41 -8.02 26.53
CA THR A 15 56.15 -8.22 27.33
C THR A 15 55.13 -7.09 27.60
N GLY A 16 53.84 -7.36 27.31
CA GLY A 16 52.65 -6.79 27.97
C GLY A 16 51.52 -6.34 27.01
N ALA A 17 50.23 -6.60 27.22
CA ALA A 17 49.57 -7.37 28.29
C ALA A 17 48.12 -7.83 27.93
N ALA A 18 47.61 -8.81 28.70
CA ALA A 18 46.20 -9.20 28.92
C ALA A 18 45.36 -9.79 27.76
N MET A 19 44.46 -10.74 28.13
CA MET A 19 43.48 -11.36 27.23
C MET A 19 42.07 -10.77 27.41
N LEU A 20 41.48 -10.35 26.30
CA LEU A 20 40.04 -10.26 26.02
C LEU A 20 39.87 -10.59 24.52
N GLY A 21 38.89 -11.35 24.04
CA GLY A 21 37.87 -12.11 24.76
C GLY A 21 36.82 -12.69 23.80
N ALA A 22 37.07 -13.89 23.25
CA ALA A 22 36.06 -14.76 22.61
C ALA A 22 35.09 -14.16 21.57
N THR A 23 35.53 -13.27 20.67
CA THR A 23 34.67 -12.73 19.57
C THR A 23 35.21 -12.92 18.15
N MET A 24 36.53 -13.03 17.93
CA MET A 24 37.10 -13.06 16.56
C MET A 24 36.72 -14.28 15.69
N PHE A 25 36.18 -15.36 16.28
CA PHE A 25 35.63 -16.49 15.50
C PHE A 25 34.16 -16.32 15.09
N GLY A 26 33.50 -15.21 15.48
CA GLY A 26 32.10 -14.94 15.11
C GLY A 26 31.90 -14.32 13.73
N ALA A 27 32.87 -13.55 13.22
CA ALA A 27 32.72 -12.78 11.98
C ALA A 27 33.05 -13.59 10.71
N MET A 28 34.10 -14.41 10.76
CA MET A 28 34.52 -15.27 9.63
C MET A 28 33.46 -16.29 9.17
N ALA A 29 32.43 -16.55 9.97
CA ALA A 29 31.30 -17.40 9.60
C ALA A 29 30.25 -16.70 8.70
N ALA A 30 30.36 -15.39 8.46
CA ALA A 30 29.40 -14.61 7.66
C ALA A 30 29.88 -14.29 6.23
N ALA A 31 31.20 -14.31 5.99
CA ALA A 31 31.82 -13.93 4.71
C ALA A 31 31.91 -15.12 3.73
N ASP A 32 30.75 -15.63 3.31
CA ASP A 32 30.61 -16.69 2.31
C ASP A 32 30.05 -16.11 0.99
N LEU A 33 30.60 -16.50 -0.16
CA LEU A 33 30.12 -16.06 -1.49
C LEU A 33 28.68 -16.49 -1.79
N ALA A 34 28.13 -17.48 -1.08
CA ALA A 34 26.71 -17.83 -1.14
C ALA A 34 25.78 -16.72 -0.60
N ASN A 35 26.33 -15.76 0.17
CA ASN A 35 25.64 -14.57 0.67
C ASN A 35 25.79 -13.36 -0.29
N TYR A 36 26.23 -13.59 -1.52
CA TYR A 36 26.32 -12.55 -2.55
C TYR A 36 25.05 -12.50 -3.43
N PRO A 37 24.47 -11.32 -3.70
CA PRO A 37 24.89 -9.98 -3.25
C PRO A 37 24.32 -9.58 -1.88
N SER A 38 23.31 -10.27 -1.35
CA SER A 38 22.66 -9.97 -0.06
C SER A 38 22.76 -11.17 0.89
N PRO A 39 23.10 -10.99 2.18
CA PRO A 39 23.28 -9.71 2.89
C PRO A 39 24.66 -9.03 2.78
N LEU A 40 25.62 -9.53 1.96
CA LEU A 40 27.00 -9.01 1.95
C LEU A 40 27.13 -7.53 1.54
N PHE A 41 26.57 -7.18 0.38
CA PHE A 41 26.69 -5.86 -0.25
C PHE A 41 25.34 -5.16 -0.45
N ILE A 42 24.22 -5.86 -0.26
CA ILE A 42 22.87 -5.30 -0.30
C ILE A 42 22.19 -5.59 1.05
N LYS A 43 21.79 -4.54 1.75
CA LYS A 43 21.13 -4.55 3.07
C LYS A 43 19.87 -3.69 2.99
N ASP A 44 18.76 -4.22 3.51
CA ASP A 44 17.45 -3.53 3.51
C ASP A 44 17.00 -3.04 2.11
N GLY A 45 17.47 -3.73 1.07
CA GLY A 45 17.23 -3.40 -0.35
C GLY A 45 18.20 -2.39 -0.97
N VAL A 46 19.14 -1.83 -0.20
CA VAL A 46 20.08 -0.79 -0.63
C VAL A 46 21.50 -1.35 -0.72
N PHE A 47 22.27 -0.90 -1.72
CA PHE A 47 23.69 -1.25 -1.88
C PHE A 47 24.58 -0.54 -0.84
N ASP A 48 25.13 -1.28 0.12
CA ASP A 48 26.15 -0.82 1.10
C ASP A 48 27.54 -1.18 0.55
N GLY A 49 28.08 -0.37 -0.35
CA GLY A 49 29.42 -0.59 -0.89
C GLY A 49 29.98 0.49 -1.81
N VAL A 50 31.23 0.30 -2.24
CA VAL A 50 31.91 1.08 -3.29
C VAL A 50 32.45 0.12 -4.35
N LEU A 51 32.19 0.45 -5.61
CA LEU A 51 32.63 -0.30 -6.79
C LEU A 51 33.96 0.28 -7.29
N GLY A 52 35.07 -0.41 -7.05
CA GLY A 52 36.42 0.10 -7.31
C GLY A 52 37.08 -0.53 -8.53
N VAL A 53 37.65 0.29 -9.41
CA VAL A 53 38.39 -0.15 -10.60
C VAL A 53 39.74 0.58 -10.71
N GLY A 54 40.74 -0.03 -11.33
CA GLY A 54 42.10 0.52 -11.39
C GLY A 54 42.21 1.85 -12.14
N ASP A 55 43.10 2.74 -11.68
CA ASP A 55 43.34 4.08 -12.27
C ASP A 55 43.81 4.03 -13.73
N ASN A 56 44.40 2.89 -14.14
CA ASN A 56 44.84 2.57 -15.50
C ASN A 56 44.30 1.19 -15.91
N ALA A 57 43.07 0.87 -15.51
CA ALA A 57 42.43 -0.42 -15.80
C ALA A 57 42.21 -0.65 -17.31
N ALA A 58 42.14 -1.92 -17.71
CA ALA A 58 41.85 -2.28 -19.08
C ALA A 58 40.36 -2.07 -19.40
N ALA A 59 40.01 -1.94 -20.68
CA ALA A 59 38.62 -1.76 -21.10
C ALA A 59 37.73 -2.94 -20.66
N GLU A 60 38.30 -4.14 -20.60
CA GLU A 60 37.66 -5.36 -20.11
C GLU A 60 37.35 -5.30 -18.61
N ASP A 61 38.22 -4.70 -17.79
CA ASP A 61 38.00 -4.48 -16.35
C ASP A 61 36.87 -3.44 -16.13
N ILE A 62 36.84 -2.38 -16.95
CA ILE A 62 35.77 -1.36 -16.94
C ILE A 62 34.41 -1.99 -17.29
N ILE A 63 34.35 -2.79 -18.35
CA ILE A 63 33.13 -3.56 -18.69
C ILE A 63 32.77 -4.53 -17.54
N GLY A 64 33.77 -5.11 -16.89
CA GLY A 64 33.58 -5.97 -15.72
C GLY A 64 32.87 -5.26 -14.56
N ILE A 65 33.36 -4.10 -14.13
CA ILE A 65 32.72 -3.35 -13.02
C ILE A 65 31.35 -2.79 -13.43
N THR A 66 31.14 -2.38 -14.69
CA THR A 66 29.83 -1.93 -15.19
C THR A 66 28.79 -3.05 -15.15
N ASN A 67 29.13 -4.26 -15.62
CA ASN A 67 28.19 -5.39 -15.58
C ASN A 67 27.80 -5.77 -14.14
N ILE A 68 28.76 -5.73 -13.21
CA ILE A 68 28.51 -5.95 -11.79
C ILE A 68 27.61 -4.85 -11.22
N ALA A 69 27.86 -3.58 -11.56
CA ALA A 69 27.02 -2.45 -11.15
C ALA A 69 25.57 -2.60 -11.63
N THR A 70 25.35 -3.00 -12.88
CA THR A 70 24.01 -3.21 -13.45
C THR A 70 23.28 -4.38 -12.77
N SER A 71 23.97 -5.49 -12.48
CA SER A 71 23.38 -6.61 -11.74
C SER A 71 23.03 -6.26 -10.30
N LEU A 72 23.92 -5.54 -9.59
CA LEU A 72 23.65 -5.03 -8.24
C LEU A 72 22.51 -4.01 -8.24
N GLN A 73 22.39 -3.19 -9.29
CA GLN A 73 21.27 -2.26 -9.46
C GLN A 73 19.94 -3.03 -9.58
N ALA A 74 19.89 -4.12 -10.36
CA ALA A 74 18.70 -4.96 -10.47
C ALA A 74 18.41 -5.80 -9.20
N ALA A 75 19.42 -6.06 -8.37
CA ALA A 75 19.29 -6.80 -7.11
C ALA A 75 19.03 -5.89 -5.88
N SER A 76 19.24 -4.58 -6.00
CA SER A 76 19.00 -3.60 -4.94
C SER A 76 17.52 -3.23 -4.95
N VAL A 77 16.68 -4.07 -4.35
CA VAL A 77 15.22 -3.87 -4.27
C VAL A 77 14.77 -3.70 -2.83
N LYS A 78 14.15 -2.56 -2.52
CA LYS A 78 13.49 -2.36 -1.23
C LYS A 78 12.07 -2.86 -1.30
N LYS A 79 11.73 -3.66 -0.30
CA LYS A 79 10.39 -4.20 -0.06
C LYS A 79 9.47 -3.07 0.42
N LYS A 80 8.69 -2.47 -0.50
CA LYS A 80 7.53 -1.62 -0.19
C LYS A 80 6.40 -2.59 0.15
N VAL A 81 5.92 -2.59 1.40
CA VAL A 81 4.57 -3.10 1.65
C VAL A 81 3.64 -2.12 0.95
N VAL A 82 2.89 -2.58 -0.05
CA VAL A 82 1.74 -1.84 -0.57
C VAL A 82 0.55 -2.38 0.19
N GLU A 83 -0.18 -1.52 0.88
CA GLU A 83 -1.41 -1.92 1.58
C GLU A 83 -2.48 -2.26 0.54
N THR A 84 -2.49 -3.55 0.19
CA THR A 84 -3.27 -4.21 -0.87
C THR A 84 -3.78 -5.59 -0.44
N GLY A 85 -3.40 -6.04 0.76
CA GLY A 85 -3.83 -7.31 1.31
C GLY A 85 -5.11 -7.15 2.15
N GLY A 86 -5.85 -8.24 2.27
CA GLY A 86 -7.02 -8.34 3.14
C GLY A 86 -6.71 -8.08 4.59
N VAL A 87 -6.83 -6.83 5.00
CA VAL A 87 -6.87 -6.51 6.42
C VAL A 87 -8.23 -6.98 6.93
N VAL A 88 -8.27 -8.06 7.70
CA VAL A 88 -9.48 -8.38 8.47
C VAL A 88 -9.37 -7.54 9.74
N VAL A 89 -9.77 -6.27 9.66
CA VAL A 89 -9.84 -5.40 10.84
C VAL A 89 -11.15 -5.67 11.55
N ASP A 90 -11.09 -6.49 12.60
CA ASP A 90 -12.14 -6.53 13.61
C ASP A 90 -11.94 -5.33 14.55
N VAL A 91 -13.00 -4.60 14.86
CA VAL A 91 -13.00 -3.48 15.82
C VAL A 91 -13.83 -3.88 17.04
N GLU A 92 -13.16 -4.18 18.15
CA GLU A 92 -13.82 -4.41 19.44
C GLU A 92 -14.18 -3.07 20.10
N GLY A 93 -15.31 -3.03 20.82
CA GLY A 93 -15.81 -1.85 21.53
C GLY A 93 -17.29 -1.59 21.27
N ASP A 94 -17.71 -0.34 21.36
CA ASP A 94 -19.00 0.12 20.82
C ASP A 94 -18.76 0.58 19.38
N ALA A 95 -18.91 -0.35 18.42
CA ALA A 95 -18.51 -0.15 17.04
C ALA A 95 -19.41 -0.91 16.06
N LYS A 96 -19.72 -0.28 14.92
CA LYS A 96 -20.51 -0.84 13.83
C LYS A 96 -19.78 -0.59 12.50
N LYS A 97 -19.49 -1.65 11.74
CA LYS A 97 -19.01 -1.52 10.36
C LYS A 97 -20.13 -0.95 9.48
N ILE A 98 -19.80 -0.05 8.57
CA ILE A 98 -20.76 0.45 7.59
C ILE A 98 -21.10 -0.68 6.60
N GLY A 99 -22.38 -0.83 6.29
CA GLY A 99 -22.91 -1.91 5.46
C GLY A 99 -23.69 -2.98 6.22
N THR A 100 -24.04 -4.05 5.50
CA THR A 100 -24.90 -5.15 5.96
C THR A 100 -24.32 -6.51 5.54
N SER A 101 -24.85 -7.61 6.08
CA SER A 101 -24.44 -8.98 5.69
C SER A 101 -24.92 -9.41 4.29
N SER A 102 -25.52 -8.51 3.51
CA SER A 102 -26.09 -8.78 2.18
C SER A 102 -25.77 -7.69 1.13
N ASN A 103 -25.27 -6.54 1.57
CA ASN A 103 -24.64 -5.49 0.77
C ASN A 103 -23.57 -4.87 1.67
N PHE A 104 -22.30 -4.97 1.32
CA PHE A 104 -21.18 -4.35 2.05
C PHE A 104 -20.73 -3.10 1.30
N LEU A 105 -20.01 -2.18 1.97
CA LEU A 105 -19.56 -0.94 1.33
C LEU A 105 -18.46 -1.25 0.30
N GLU A 106 -18.62 -0.80 -0.95
CA GLU A 106 -17.72 -1.07 -2.07
C GLU A 106 -16.81 0.13 -2.41
N PHE A 107 -15.70 -0.11 -3.14
CA PHE A 107 -14.83 0.99 -3.55
C PHE A 107 -15.59 1.93 -4.51
N GLY A 108 -15.57 3.24 -4.22
CA GLY A 108 -16.30 4.27 -4.99
C GLY A 108 -17.80 4.39 -4.69
N GLU A 109 -18.37 3.51 -3.87
CA GLU A 109 -19.78 3.55 -3.43
C GLU A 109 -20.01 4.67 -2.38
N GLY A 110 -21.26 5.13 -2.23
CA GLY A 110 -21.66 6.05 -1.17
C GLY A 110 -21.83 5.35 0.18
N LEU A 111 -21.44 6.02 1.28
CA LEU A 111 -21.57 5.50 2.65
C LEU A 111 -23.00 5.10 3.06
N ASN A 112 -24.01 5.67 2.39
CA ASN A 112 -25.44 5.40 2.57
C ASN A 112 -25.99 4.31 1.63
N ASP A 113 -25.33 4.05 0.49
CA ASP A 113 -25.76 3.09 -0.53
C ASP A 113 -25.60 1.63 -0.06
N ALA A 114 -24.63 1.37 0.82
CA ALA A 114 -24.32 0.07 1.45
C ALA A 114 -25.46 -0.53 2.33
N GLY A 115 -26.67 0.01 2.25
CA GLY A 115 -27.88 -0.48 2.93
C GLY A 115 -28.07 0.05 4.35
N MET A 116 -27.29 1.06 4.77
CA MET A 116 -27.35 1.65 6.10
C MET A 116 -27.23 3.18 6.01
N THR A 117 -28.36 3.89 6.16
CA THR A 117 -28.41 5.37 6.04
C THR A 117 -28.29 6.09 7.38
N THR A 118 -28.70 5.42 8.46
CA THR A 118 -28.84 5.96 9.80
C THR A 118 -28.39 4.90 10.81
N VAL A 119 -27.72 5.35 11.87
CA VAL A 119 -27.22 4.54 12.98
C VAL A 119 -28.01 4.94 14.24
N ASP A 120 -28.50 3.96 15.01
CA ASP A 120 -29.33 4.19 16.20
C ASP A 120 -28.94 3.28 17.39
N SER A 121 -29.82 3.21 18.40
CA SER A 121 -29.65 2.40 19.62
C SER A 121 -29.60 0.88 19.39
N GLY A 122 -29.90 0.39 18.18
CA GLY A 122 -29.67 -0.98 17.74
C GLY A 122 -28.25 -1.26 17.21
N ASP A 123 -27.49 -0.21 16.86
CA ASP A 123 -26.17 -0.30 16.25
C ASP A 123 -25.03 0.18 17.17
N LEU A 124 -25.26 1.22 17.97
CA LEU A 124 -24.31 1.72 18.98
C LEU A 124 -24.99 1.88 20.33
N ALA A 125 -24.40 1.30 21.38
CA ALA A 125 -24.88 1.41 22.76
C ALA A 125 -24.83 2.86 23.29
N ALA A 126 -23.93 3.70 22.79
CA ALA A 126 -23.89 5.13 23.08
C ALA A 126 -25.18 5.86 22.65
N LEU A 127 -25.83 5.41 21.58
CA LEU A 127 -27.07 5.99 21.06
C LEU A 127 -28.34 5.49 21.78
N ALA A 128 -28.21 4.73 22.86
CA ALA A 128 -29.33 4.19 23.64
C ALA A 128 -30.45 5.20 23.94
N ASP A 129 -31.70 4.74 23.81
CA ASP A 129 -32.91 5.51 24.15
C ASP A 129 -32.89 5.96 25.63
N GLY A 130 -33.27 7.23 25.87
CA GLY A 130 -33.20 7.85 27.18
C GLY A 130 -34.53 8.41 27.70
N SER A 131 -34.50 8.96 28.92
CA SER A 131 -35.64 9.71 29.47
C SER A 131 -35.17 10.96 30.20
N PHE A 132 -35.73 12.11 29.81
CA PHE A 132 -35.59 13.37 30.53
C PHE A 132 -36.69 13.49 31.58
N GLN A 133 -36.36 13.89 32.81
CA GLN A 133 -37.31 13.94 33.93
C GLN A 133 -37.26 15.27 34.67
N ASN A 134 -38.42 15.91 34.85
CA ASN A 134 -38.54 17.16 35.59
C ASN A 134 -39.89 17.29 36.32
N SER A 135 -40.19 18.50 36.81
CA SER A 135 -41.45 18.92 37.44
C SER A 135 -42.71 18.70 36.59
N ARG A 136 -42.58 18.64 35.25
CA ARG A 136 -43.67 18.48 34.28
C ARG A 136 -43.98 17.01 33.98
N GLY A 137 -43.00 16.12 34.16
CA GLY A 137 -43.16 14.68 33.96
C GLY A 137 -41.89 13.98 33.47
N THR A 138 -42.08 12.90 32.72
CA THR A 138 -41.03 12.09 32.09
C THR A 138 -41.24 12.12 30.58
N PHE A 139 -40.16 12.40 29.84
CA PHE A 139 -40.14 12.60 28.40
C PHE A 139 -39.09 11.65 27.80
N THR A 140 -39.53 10.62 27.10
CA THR A 140 -38.65 9.65 26.43
C THR A 140 -38.08 10.23 25.14
N TYR A 141 -36.83 9.89 24.82
CA TYR A 141 -36.17 10.30 23.58
C TYR A 141 -35.33 9.18 22.96
N THR A 142 -35.24 9.19 21.64
CA THR A 142 -34.31 8.36 20.85
C THR A 142 -33.12 9.20 20.40
N GLN A 143 -31.98 8.58 20.11
CA GLN A 143 -30.81 9.22 19.50
C GLN A 143 -30.49 8.54 18.16
N SER A 144 -30.03 9.29 17.16
CA SER A 144 -29.55 8.69 15.89
C SER A 144 -28.52 9.56 15.17
N VAL A 145 -27.67 8.95 14.35
CA VAL A 145 -26.74 9.62 13.43
C VAL A 145 -27.06 9.20 12.00
N ASP A 146 -27.51 10.12 11.17
CA ASP A 146 -27.60 9.94 9.72
C ASP A 146 -26.20 10.07 9.10
N LEU A 147 -25.85 9.15 8.20
CA LEU A 147 -24.57 9.15 7.48
C LEU A 147 -24.56 10.15 6.32
N ALA A 148 -23.37 10.46 5.80
CA ALA A 148 -23.19 11.40 4.69
C ALA A 148 -23.66 10.84 3.34
N ASP A 149 -24.64 11.50 2.71
CA ASP A 149 -25.21 11.12 1.41
C ASP A 149 -24.25 11.18 0.21
N ASN A 150 -23.04 11.72 0.40
CA ASN A 150 -22.04 11.90 -0.67
C ASN A 150 -20.63 11.43 -0.28
N ALA A 151 -20.44 10.76 0.86
CA ALA A 151 -19.10 10.32 1.26
C ALA A 151 -18.75 8.98 0.58
N SER A 152 -17.54 8.87 0.03
CA SER A 152 -17.08 7.67 -0.68
C SER A 152 -15.56 7.48 -0.59
N ILE A 153 -15.07 6.29 -0.92
CA ILE A 153 -13.62 6.04 -0.97
C ILE A 153 -13.05 6.50 -2.30
N VAL A 154 -11.94 7.25 -2.24
CA VAL A 154 -11.16 7.70 -3.39
C VAL A 154 -9.71 7.26 -3.28
N TYR A 155 -9.04 7.11 -4.42
CA TYR A 155 -7.58 7.09 -4.50
C TYR A 155 -7.11 8.39 -5.16
N TYR A 156 -6.37 9.23 -4.43
CA TYR A 156 -6.11 10.62 -4.85
C TYR A 156 -4.81 11.18 -4.27
N LYS A 157 -4.19 12.18 -4.91
CA LYS A 157 -3.12 13.00 -4.32
C LYS A 157 -3.73 14.22 -3.63
N ASP A 158 -3.88 14.13 -2.31
CA ASP A 158 -4.10 15.29 -1.44
C ASP A 158 -2.74 15.79 -0.92
N SER A 159 -2.31 16.96 -1.38
CA SER A 159 -1.00 17.54 -1.05
C SER A 159 -0.82 17.95 0.41
N ASP A 160 -1.91 18.17 1.14
CA ASP A 160 -1.84 18.58 2.54
C ASP A 160 -1.71 17.37 3.48
N GLN A 161 -2.07 16.17 3.00
CA GLN A 161 -1.91 14.88 3.69
C GLN A 161 -0.69 14.06 3.20
N SER A 162 -0.43 13.99 1.88
CA SER A 162 0.65 13.17 1.31
C SER A 162 1.11 13.59 -0.09
N GLU A 163 2.43 13.57 -0.32
CA GLU A 163 2.99 13.80 -1.66
C GLU A 163 2.70 12.62 -2.63
N ASP A 164 2.71 11.37 -2.16
CA ASP A 164 2.25 10.23 -2.98
C ASP A 164 0.72 10.04 -2.81
N PRO A 165 -0.04 9.72 -3.88
CA PRO A 165 -1.46 9.44 -3.79
C PRO A 165 -1.77 8.25 -2.87
N ALA A 166 -2.89 8.33 -2.17
CA ALA A 166 -3.31 7.35 -1.17
C ALA A 166 -4.83 7.12 -1.19
N LEU A 167 -5.28 6.11 -0.44
CA LEU A 167 -6.71 5.85 -0.19
C LEU A 167 -7.23 6.77 0.90
N TYR A 168 -8.38 7.41 0.64
CA TYR A 168 -9.08 8.27 1.61
C TYR A 168 -10.59 7.99 1.59
N LEU A 169 -11.22 8.04 2.76
CA LEU A 169 -12.66 8.28 2.87
C LEU A 169 -12.87 9.80 2.71
N LYS A 170 -13.51 10.19 1.60
CA LYS A 170 -13.73 11.59 1.24
C LYS A 170 -15.13 12.06 1.64
N PHE A 171 -15.21 13.27 2.19
CA PHE A 171 -16.44 14.04 2.32
C PHE A 171 -16.37 15.30 1.44
N PHE A 172 -17.48 15.71 0.83
CA PHE A 172 -17.51 16.90 -0.04
C PHE A 172 -17.84 18.18 0.72
N SER A 173 -17.21 19.29 0.31
CA SER A 173 -17.43 20.60 0.93
C SER A 173 -18.89 21.05 0.87
N GLY A 174 -19.38 21.64 1.96
CA GLY A 174 -20.76 22.14 2.04
C GLY A 174 -21.85 21.07 1.87
N GLN A 175 -21.55 19.80 2.18
CA GLN A 175 -22.52 18.72 2.36
C GLN A 175 -22.38 18.13 3.78
N PRO A 176 -23.45 17.61 4.41
CA PRO A 176 -23.33 17.01 5.75
C PRO A 176 -22.39 15.80 5.76
N ALA A 177 -21.34 15.87 6.59
CA ALA A 177 -20.49 14.71 6.91
C ALA A 177 -21.17 13.77 7.92
N TYR A 178 -22.10 14.29 8.72
CA TYR A 178 -23.07 13.54 9.52
C TYR A 178 -24.28 14.43 9.85
N THR A 179 -25.39 13.85 10.32
CA THR A 179 -26.45 14.58 11.03
C THR A 179 -26.89 13.81 12.28
N TYR A 180 -26.64 14.38 13.46
CA TYR A 180 -27.03 13.83 14.76
C TYR A 180 -28.38 14.40 15.24
N ARG A 181 -29.22 13.53 15.81
CA ARG A 181 -30.58 13.85 16.27
C ARG A 181 -30.85 13.32 17.67
N VAL A 182 -31.64 14.09 18.44
CA VAL A 182 -32.28 13.67 19.68
C VAL A 182 -33.79 13.97 19.57
N SER A 183 -34.62 12.94 19.48
CA SER A 183 -36.06 13.08 19.18
C SER A 183 -36.93 12.75 20.39
N PHE A 184 -37.60 13.76 20.96
CA PHE A 184 -38.40 13.64 22.19
C PHE A 184 -39.87 13.31 21.89
N THR A 185 -40.37 12.20 22.41
CA THR A 185 -41.77 11.77 22.29
C THR A 185 -42.36 11.44 23.67
N PRO A 186 -43.23 12.30 24.24
CA PRO A 186 -43.55 13.67 23.82
C PRO A 186 -42.38 14.64 24.06
N GLY A 187 -42.42 15.80 23.40
CA GLY A 187 -41.43 16.87 23.59
C GLY A 187 -41.33 17.37 25.03
N MET A 188 -40.11 17.58 25.53
CA MET A 188 -39.85 17.99 26.91
C MET A 188 -40.40 19.39 27.21
N GLU A 189 -41.09 19.54 28.34
CA GLU A 189 -41.76 20.80 28.73
C GLU A 189 -40.97 21.62 29.76
N SER A 190 -40.95 22.95 29.57
CA SER A 190 -40.68 23.92 30.63
C SER A 190 -41.57 25.15 30.49
N GLU A 191 -42.02 25.71 31.62
CA GLU A 191 -42.48 27.09 31.66
C GLU A 191 -41.28 28.05 31.75
N HIS A 192 -41.47 29.31 31.33
CA HIS A 192 -40.50 30.37 31.55
C HIS A 192 -40.74 31.12 32.86
N ASP A 193 -39.71 31.69 33.47
CA ASP A 193 -39.82 32.63 34.60
C ASP A 193 -39.83 34.11 34.14
N SER A 194 -39.85 35.06 35.08
CA SER A 194 -39.84 36.50 34.78
C SER A 194 -38.55 37.03 34.13
N SER A 195 -37.49 36.22 34.08
CA SER A 195 -36.22 36.48 33.41
C SER A 195 -36.03 35.60 32.16
N ASN A 196 -37.12 34.95 31.71
CA ASN A 196 -37.17 34.00 30.60
C ASN A 196 -36.34 32.71 30.79
N ASN A 197 -35.97 32.34 32.02
CA ASN A 197 -35.32 31.05 32.29
C ASN A 197 -36.32 29.91 32.11
N LEU A 198 -35.91 28.85 31.42
CA LEU A 198 -36.64 27.59 31.32
C LEU A 198 -36.36 26.76 32.58
N LYS A 199 -37.05 27.17 33.66
CA LYS A 199 -36.83 26.73 35.05
C LYS A 199 -36.95 25.22 35.26
N ASP A 200 -37.72 24.53 34.41
CA ASP A 200 -37.96 23.10 34.51
C ASP A 200 -36.90 22.30 33.73
N PHE A 201 -36.03 22.96 32.95
CA PHE A 201 -34.87 22.37 32.28
C PHE A 201 -33.55 22.56 33.05
N ARG A 202 -33.35 23.68 33.76
CA ARG A 202 -32.16 23.93 34.60
C ARG A 202 -31.95 22.82 35.65
N ASP A 203 -30.69 22.43 35.87
CA ASP A 203 -30.27 21.33 36.74
C ASP A 203 -30.96 19.99 36.47
N LYS A 204 -31.17 19.67 35.20
CA LYS A 204 -31.63 18.35 34.76
C LYS A 204 -30.54 17.67 33.94
N ALA A 205 -30.41 16.36 34.17
CA ALA A 205 -29.51 15.52 33.41
C ALA A 205 -30.19 15.03 32.13
N ILE A 206 -29.40 14.91 31.07
CA ILE A 206 -29.72 14.23 29.82
C ILE A 206 -28.50 13.42 29.41
N GLN A 207 -28.69 12.16 29.00
CA GLN A 207 -27.61 11.31 28.54
C GLN A 207 -27.51 11.38 27.02
N LEU A 208 -26.35 11.77 26.50
CA LEU A 208 -26.06 11.95 25.08
C LEU A 208 -24.78 11.16 24.75
N PHE A 209 -24.82 10.30 23.73
CA PHE A 209 -23.71 9.37 23.41
C PHE A 209 -23.15 8.64 24.64
N GLY A 210 -24.04 8.07 25.47
CA GLY A 210 -23.69 7.37 26.72
C GLY A 210 -23.08 8.23 27.83
N LYS A 211 -22.94 9.56 27.65
CA LYS A 211 -22.36 10.50 28.63
C LYS A 211 -23.44 11.36 29.27
N ASP A 212 -23.35 11.56 30.58
CA ASP A 212 -24.28 12.42 31.31
C ASP A 212 -23.92 13.91 31.13
N TYR A 213 -24.82 14.67 30.50
CA TYR A 213 -24.77 16.13 30.43
C TYR A 213 -25.80 16.73 31.38
N SER A 214 -25.42 17.78 32.10
CA SER A 214 -26.35 18.62 32.87
C SER A 214 -26.70 19.88 32.09
N ILE A 215 -27.99 20.19 31.95
CA ILE A 215 -28.43 21.50 31.48
C ILE A 215 -28.20 22.51 32.61
N VAL A 216 -27.15 23.32 32.49
CA VAL A 216 -26.77 24.36 33.46
C VAL A 216 -27.67 25.58 33.27
N THR A 217 -27.55 26.24 32.11
CA THR A 217 -28.42 27.37 31.74
C THR A 217 -29.41 26.97 30.67
N ALA A 218 -30.65 27.42 30.81
CA ALA A 218 -31.71 27.27 29.82
C ALA A 218 -32.59 28.52 29.82
N THR A 219 -32.77 29.17 28.67
CA THR A 219 -33.58 30.39 28.51
C THR A 219 -34.34 30.41 27.19
N ASN A 220 -35.40 31.21 27.11
CA ASN A 220 -36.12 31.54 25.86
C ASN A 220 -36.24 33.07 25.74
N GLY A 221 -35.12 33.73 25.45
CA GLY A 221 -34.96 35.19 25.53
C GLY A 221 -35.05 35.90 24.18
N SER A 222 -34.52 37.13 24.12
CA SER A 222 -34.44 37.90 22.87
C SER A 222 -33.48 37.34 21.83
N ALA A 223 -32.65 36.36 22.20
CA ALA A 223 -31.81 35.57 21.31
C ALA A 223 -32.46 34.22 20.93
N GLY A 224 -33.74 34.02 21.25
CA GLY A 224 -34.43 32.73 21.14
C GLY A 224 -34.04 31.78 22.28
N ILE A 225 -34.01 30.48 21.99
CA ILE A 225 -33.71 29.45 22.98
C ILE A 225 -32.19 29.27 23.12
N THR A 226 -31.69 29.43 24.34
CA THR A 226 -30.31 29.07 24.71
C THR A 226 -30.32 27.86 25.62
N LEU A 227 -29.50 26.86 25.33
CA LEU A 227 -29.19 25.73 26.22
C LEU A 227 -27.67 25.65 26.41
N THR A 228 -27.20 25.60 27.65
CA THR A 228 -25.79 25.30 27.99
C THR A 228 -25.73 24.00 28.76
N LEU A 229 -25.08 23.00 28.17
CA LEU A 229 -24.91 21.65 28.70
C LEU A 229 -23.47 21.46 29.18
N PHE A 230 -23.26 21.00 30.40
CA PHE A 230 -21.95 20.54 30.90
C PHE A 230 -22.00 19.03 31.15
N SER A 231 -21.17 18.24 30.46
CA SER A 231 -20.67 17.00 31.07
C SER A 231 -19.42 17.35 31.90
N GLY A 232 -19.03 16.49 32.84
CA GLY A 232 -17.84 16.76 33.65
C GLY A 232 -17.42 15.58 34.52
N ALA A 233 -16.12 15.34 34.62
CA ALA A 233 -15.57 14.21 35.39
C ALA A 233 -15.80 14.35 36.91
N VAL A 234 -15.89 15.57 37.41
CA VAL A 234 -16.13 15.90 38.83
C VAL A 234 -17.07 17.10 38.92
N THR A 235 -18.01 17.07 39.88
CA THR A 235 -18.78 18.24 40.32
C THR A 235 -18.74 18.37 41.84
N ASP A 236 -18.59 19.58 42.37
CA ASP A 236 -18.61 19.83 43.82
C ASP A 236 -19.08 21.27 44.14
N ILE A 237 -19.27 21.58 45.42
CA ILE A 237 -19.61 22.91 45.95
C ILE A 237 -18.53 23.34 46.94
N LEU A 238 -17.81 24.41 46.63
CA LEU A 238 -16.79 25.01 47.50
C LEU A 238 -17.22 26.42 47.94
N ALA A 239 -16.83 26.80 49.16
CA ALA A 239 -17.00 28.16 49.69
C ALA A 239 -15.76 29.02 49.38
N GLU A 240 -15.90 30.35 49.36
CA GLU A 240 -14.74 31.24 49.14
C GLU A 240 -13.61 30.95 50.15
N GLY A 241 -12.37 30.89 49.66
CA GLY A 241 -11.17 30.56 50.42
C GLY A 241 -10.97 29.05 50.67
N SER A 242 -11.89 28.20 50.21
CA SER A 242 -11.76 26.74 50.33
C SER A 242 -10.88 26.16 49.23
N SER A 243 -10.10 25.14 49.57
CA SER A 243 -9.25 24.39 48.64
C SER A 243 -9.48 22.88 48.81
N LYS A 244 -9.44 22.14 47.70
CA LYS A 244 -9.60 20.67 47.67
C LYS A 244 -8.94 20.07 46.43
N THR A 245 -8.22 18.97 46.63
CA THR A 245 -7.64 18.14 45.58
C THR A 245 -8.69 17.22 44.95
N TYR A 246 -8.66 17.07 43.63
CA TYR A 246 -9.48 16.12 42.87
C TYR A 246 -8.62 15.34 41.88
N THR A 247 -8.87 14.04 41.73
CA THR A 247 -8.11 13.17 40.82
C THR A 247 -8.93 12.87 39.56
N ILE A 248 -8.42 13.23 38.38
CA ILE A 248 -9.04 12.94 37.07
C ILE A 248 -8.05 12.14 36.23
N LYS A 249 -8.47 10.98 35.71
CA LYS A 249 -7.63 10.05 34.91
C LYS A 249 -6.25 9.72 35.54
N GLY A 250 -6.16 9.75 36.87
CA GLY A 250 -4.92 9.49 37.62
C GLY A 250 -3.99 10.70 37.83
N LYS A 251 -4.40 11.91 37.41
CA LYS A 251 -3.72 13.18 37.69
C LYS A 251 -4.48 13.99 38.74
N ASP A 252 -3.76 14.61 39.67
CA ASP A 252 -4.34 15.43 40.73
C ASP A 252 -4.45 16.92 40.34
N TYR A 253 -5.51 17.55 40.85
CA TYR A 253 -5.88 18.94 40.62
C TYR A 253 -6.27 19.61 41.95
N ASP A 254 -5.37 20.43 42.49
CA ASP A 254 -5.62 21.27 43.66
C ASP A 254 -6.45 22.50 43.24
N VAL A 255 -7.78 22.42 43.39
CA VAL A 255 -8.71 23.51 43.08
C VAL A 255 -8.96 24.35 44.34
N THR A 256 -8.76 25.65 44.22
CA THR A 256 -9.03 26.65 45.27
C THR A 256 -9.98 27.71 44.75
N VAL A 257 -11.07 28.00 45.46
CA VAL A 257 -11.95 29.14 45.12
C VAL A 257 -11.40 30.39 45.79
N THR A 258 -10.94 31.35 45.00
CA THR A 258 -10.19 32.52 45.49
C THR A 258 -11.04 33.78 45.62
N TYR A 259 -12.18 33.84 44.95
CA TYR A 259 -13.17 34.92 45.05
C TYR A 259 -14.54 34.45 44.55
N ILE A 260 -15.61 34.94 45.19
CA ILE A 260 -17.00 34.79 44.75
C ILE A 260 -17.68 36.18 44.78
N SER A 261 -18.63 36.40 43.89
CA SER A 261 -19.53 37.55 43.90
C SER A 261 -20.99 37.10 43.76
N THR A 262 -21.93 38.04 43.64
CA THR A 262 -23.33 37.70 43.34
C THR A 262 -23.55 37.07 41.96
N THR A 263 -22.54 37.12 41.08
CA THR A 263 -22.66 36.70 39.67
C THR A 263 -21.39 36.07 39.08
N GLU A 264 -20.24 36.14 39.76
CA GLU A 264 -18.95 35.68 39.24
C GLU A 264 -18.24 34.78 40.28
N ALA A 265 -17.41 33.83 39.81
CA ALA A 265 -16.48 33.08 40.66
C ALA A 265 -15.07 33.05 40.05
N LEU A 266 -14.04 32.89 40.88
CA LEU A 266 -12.62 32.84 40.50
C LEU A 266 -11.96 31.60 41.12
N PHE A 267 -11.20 30.85 40.32
CA PHE A 267 -10.53 29.64 40.75
C PHE A 267 -9.02 29.74 40.55
N THR A 268 -8.26 29.08 41.41
CA THR A 268 -6.87 28.72 41.16
C THR A 268 -6.77 27.20 41.18
N VAL A 269 -6.33 26.59 40.07
CA VAL A 269 -6.20 25.14 39.89
C VAL A 269 -4.73 24.82 39.62
N ASN A 270 -4.09 23.99 40.46
CA ASN A 270 -2.66 23.64 40.34
C ASN A 270 -1.70 24.86 40.26
N GLY A 271 -2.13 26.03 40.71
CA GLY A 271 -1.37 27.30 40.66
C GLY A 271 -1.70 28.21 39.46
N GLU A 272 -2.40 27.70 38.45
CA GLU A 272 -2.98 28.48 37.35
C GLU A 272 -4.29 29.14 37.83
N THR A 273 -4.53 30.41 37.50
CA THR A 273 -5.72 31.15 37.98
C THR A 273 -6.60 31.51 36.79
N THR A 274 -7.89 31.20 36.90
CA THR A 274 -8.88 31.45 35.84
C THR A 274 -9.14 32.95 35.67
N ASP A 275 -9.82 33.31 34.59
CA ASP A 275 -10.62 34.53 34.57
C ASP A 275 -11.80 34.42 35.57
N LYS A 276 -12.49 35.54 35.80
CA LYS A 276 -13.78 35.51 36.50
C LYS A 276 -14.84 34.86 35.61
N LEU A 277 -15.52 33.83 36.11
CA LEU A 277 -16.51 33.06 35.38
C LEU A 277 -17.93 33.33 35.89
N LEU A 278 -18.86 33.60 34.98
CA LEU A 278 -20.31 33.67 35.21
C LEU A 278 -20.94 32.26 35.22
N GLU A 279 -22.21 32.18 35.61
CA GLU A 279 -23.03 30.97 35.48
C GLU A 279 -23.03 30.43 34.04
N GLY A 280 -22.55 29.19 33.84
CA GLY A 280 -22.46 28.56 32.52
C GLY A 280 -21.18 28.87 31.72
N GLU A 281 -20.21 29.57 32.28
CA GLU A 281 -18.89 29.80 31.66
C GLU A 281 -17.85 28.75 32.10
N THR A 282 -16.85 28.52 31.23
CA THR A 282 -15.70 27.64 31.47
C THR A 282 -14.37 28.36 31.28
N TYR A 283 -13.33 27.86 31.94
CA TYR A 283 -11.93 28.20 31.70
C TYR A 283 -11.15 26.94 31.37
N ARG A 284 -10.47 26.92 30.23
CA ARG A 284 -9.61 25.82 29.78
C ARG A 284 -8.20 26.06 30.31
N LEU A 285 -7.73 25.20 31.20
CA LEU A 285 -6.39 25.27 31.78
C LEU A 285 -5.31 24.92 30.74
N ALA A 286 -4.06 25.28 31.02
CA ALA A 286 -2.91 25.04 30.13
C ALA A 286 -2.61 23.54 29.84
N ASP A 287 -3.26 22.61 30.55
CA ASP A 287 -3.21 21.17 30.27
C ASP A 287 -4.42 20.65 29.46
N GLY A 288 -5.31 21.54 29.03
CA GLY A 288 -6.53 21.24 28.28
C GLY A 288 -7.77 20.95 29.14
N THR A 289 -7.64 20.85 30.47
CA THR A 289 -8.76 20.54 31.38
C THR A 289 -9.64 21.77 31.60
N GLU A 290 -10.95 21.67 31.35
CA GLU A 290 -11.86 22.77 31.70
C GLU A 290 -12.31 22.72 33.17
N VAL A 291 -12.40 23.90 33.79
CA VAL A 291 -13.18 24.17 35.01
C VAL A 291 -14.36 25.07 34.65
N GLY A 292 -15.57 24.77 35.11
CA GLY A 292 -16.79 25.51 34.73
C GLY A 292 -17.76 25.77 35.87
N VAL A 293 -18.35 26.96 35.91
CA VAL A 293 -19.32 27.35 36.94
C VAL A 293 -20.72 26.85 36.58
N ARG A 294 -21.36 26.17 37.53
CA ARG A 294 -22.73 25.67 37.41
C ARG A 294 -23.76 26.59 38.08
N ASP A 295 -23.48 27.03 39.30
CA ASP A 295 -24.35 27.91 40.07
C ASP A 295 -23.53 28.71 41.11
N ILE A 296 -24.00 29.89 41.47
CA ILE A 296 -23.34 30.83 42.39
C ILE A 296 -24.29 31.13 43.56
N LEU A 297 -24.07 30.39 44.64
CA LEU A 297 -24.86 30.39 45.87
C LEU A 297 -24.35 31.48 46.84
N SER A 298 -24.47 32.75 46.42
CA SER A 298 -24.07 33.92 47.24
C SER A 298 -25.22 34.47 48.08
N GLN A 299 -24.95 34.97 49.29
CA GLN A 299 -25.98 35.55 50.18
C GLN A 299 -25.53 36.80 50.95
N ASN A 300 -25.67 37.97 50.33
CA ASN A 300 -25.38 39.29 50.94
C ASN A 300 -26.14 39.55 52.27
N TYR A 301 -25.56 39.13 53.40
CA TYR A 301 -26.07 39.38 54.75
C TYR A 301 -25.12 40.26 55.57
N ALA A 302 -25.68 41.33 56.16
CA ALA A 302 -24.91 42.24 57.02
C ALA A 302 -24.45 41.54 58.31
N GLY A 303 -23.16 41.19 58.38
CA GLY A 303 -22.54 40.45 59.48
C GLY A 303 -22.00 39.06 59.10
N GLU A 304 -21.99 38.73 57.81
CA GLU A 304 -21.37 37.52 57.28
C GLU A 304 -19.88 37.37 57.70
N THR A 305 -19.46 36.11 57.86
CA THR A 305 -18.09 35.72 58.20
C THR A 305 -17.54 34.85 57.06
N THR A 306 -16.24 34.92 56.79
CA THR A 306 -15.56 34.26 55.67
C THR A 306 -16.03 32.82 55.41
N GLY A 307 -16.47 32.54 54.18
CA GLY A 307 -16.94 31.23 53.74
C GLY A 307 -18.47 31.00 53.74
N GLY A 308 -19.28 32.06 53.70
CA GLY A 308 -20.73 31.96 53.51
C GLY A 308 -21.12 31.76 52.04
N ASP A 309 -20.66 32.64 51.15
CA ASP A 309 -20.75 32.51 49.69
C ASP A 309 -20.12 31.20 49.17
N LYS A 310 -20.77 30.57 48.19
CA LYS A 310 -20.37 29.30 47.59
C LYS A 310 -20.56 29.27 46.07
N VAL A 311 -19.77 28.44 45.41
CA VAL A 311 -19.91 28.14 43.97
C VAL A 311 -20.04 26.63 43.77
N GLN A 312 -21.03 26.22 42.98
CA GLN A 312 -21.10 24.88 42.42
C GLN A 312 -20.37 24.88 41.08
N PHE A 313 -19.46 23.93 40.87
CA PHE A 313 -18.61 23.89 39.68
C PHE A 313 -18.43 22.47 39.15
N SER A 314 -17.87 22.37 37.94
CA SER A 314 -17.41 21.13 37.31
C SER A 314 -15.91 21.23 37.03
N LEU A 315 -15.17 20.12 37.13
CA LEU A 315 -13.77 20.00 36.70
C LEU A 315 -13.61 18.82 35.74
N GLY A 316 -12.77 19.00 34.72
CA GLY A 316 -12.77 18.14 33.55
C GLY A 316 -14.10 18.25 32.82
N ALA A 317 -14.61 19.48 32.68
CA ALA A 317 -15.85 19.76 32.00
C ALA A 317 -15.72 19.60 30.48
N GLN A 318 -16.84 19.38 29.81
CA GLN A 318 -17.04 19.76 28.42
C GLN A 318 -18.32 20.57 28.35
N LYS A 319 -18.18 21.87 28.13
CA LYS A 319 -19.30 22.76 27.82
C LYS A 319 -19.74 22.57 26.37
N VAL A 320 -21.04 22.42 26.14
CA VAL A 320 -21.69 22.54 24.83
C VAL A 320 -22.84 23.52 24.97
N LYS A 321 -22.77 24.64 24.26
CA LYS A 321 -23.78 25.70 24.30
C LYS A 321 -24.40 25.87 22.91
N ILE A 322 -25.72 26.00 22.88
CA ILE A 322 -26.53 26.08 21.67
C ILE A 322 -27.41 27.32 21.78
N VAL A 323 -27.47 28.15 20.75
CA VAL A 323 -28.30 29.36 20.70
C VAL A 323 -29.14 29.36 19.41
N ASP A 324 -30.44 29.13 19.54
CA ASP A 324 -31.39 29.08 18.43
C ASP A 324 -32.35 30.28 18.46
N ALA A 325 -32.11 31.25 17.57
CA ALA A 325 -32.92 32.44 17.39
C ALA A 325 -34.25 32.19 16.64
N SER A 326 -34.54 30.99 16.17
CA SER A 326 -35.68 30.66 15.30
C SER A 326 -36.26 29.25 15.52
N ALA A 327 -36.18 28.73 16.75
CA ALA A 327 -36.62 27.42 17.24
C ALA A 327 -38.00 26.88 16.79
N THR A 328 -38.86 27.69 16.16
CA THR A 328 -40.13 27.24 15.54
C THR A 328 -39.98 26.85 14.06
N THR A 329 -38.81 27.01 13.47
CA THR A 329 -38.51 26.71 12.05
C THR A 329 -37.23 25.88 11.91
N SER A 330 -37.32 24.80 11.15
CA SER A 330 -36.19 23.95 10.75
C SER A 330 -35.31 24.69 9.72
N ASN A 331 -34.32 25.47 10.17
CA ASN A 331 -33.49 26.30 9.29
C ASN A 331 -31.97 26.09 9.44
N TRP A 332 -31.53 25.22 10.34
CA TRP A 332 -30.12 25.01 10.71
C TRP A 332 -29.42 26.30 11.15
N GLY A 333 -30.17 27.20 11.80
CA GLY A 333 -29.75 28.55 12.12
C GLY A 333 -29.20 28.74 13.53
N ALA A 334 -29.13 27.69 14.34
CA ALA A 334 -28.60 27.78 15.70
C ALA A 334 -27.07 27.66 15.73
N THR A 335 -26.42 28.52 16.52
CA THR A 335 -24.95 28.48 16.70
C THR A 335 -24.58 27.51 17.82
N VAL A 336 -23.43 26.83 17.65
CA VAL A 336 -22.89 25.85 18.61
C VAL A 336 -21.54 26.35 19.14
N GLN A 337 -21.28 26.18 20.42
CA GLN A 337 -20.01 26.49 21.07
C GLN A 337 -19.57 25.30 21.92
N VAL A 338 -18.33 24.83 21.77
CA VAL A 338 -17.74 23.72 22.53
C VAL A 338 -16.55 24.23 23.34
N GLY A 339 -16.57 23.98 24.64
CA GLY A 339 -15.69 24.70 25.57
C GLY A 339 -15.94 26.21 25.42
N ASN A 340 -14.95 26.95 24.95
CA ASN A 340 -15.08 28.36 24.58
C ASN A 340 -15.02 28.64 23.06
N GLU A 341 -14.73 27.65 22.23
CA GLU A 341 -14.66 27.82 20.76
C GLU A 341 -16.08 27.83 20.16
N ASP A 342 -16.45 28.90 19.45
CA ASP A 342 -17.69 28.96 18.66
C ASP A 342 -17.48 28.19 17.35
N LEU A 343 -18.19 27.06 17.17
CA LEU A 343 -18.01 26.19 16.00
C LEU A 343 -18.72 26.77 14.79
N ASN A 344 -17.96 27.01 13.72
CA ASN A 344 -18.42 27.71 12.53
C ASN A 344 -19.11 26.76 11.53
N ASN A 345 -18.65 25.51 11.50
CA ASN A 345 -19.07 24.49 10.54
C ASN A 345 -20.02 23.44 11.14
N VAL A 346 -20.31 23.52 12.44
CA VAL A 346 -21.35 22.71 13.11
C VAL A 346 -22.63 23.53 13.26
N ASN A 347 -23.63 23.25 12.44
CA ASN A 347 -24.95 23.91 12.53
C ASN A 347 -25.91 23.08 13.39
N ALA A 348 -26.83 23.75 14.09
CA ALA A 348 -27.86 23.10 14.90
C ALA A 348 -29.28 23.66 14.68
N ASP A 349 -30.27 22.95 15.22
CA ASP A 349 -31.65 23.41 15.41
C ASP A 349 -32.17 22.90 16.77
N ILE A 350 -32.94 23.73 17.49
CA ILE A 350 -33.72 23.37 18.67
C ILE A 350 -35.20 23.44 18.28
N ILE A 351 -35.78 22.35 17.78
CA ILE A 351 -37.17 22.34 17.32
C ILE A 351 -38.11 22.39 18.53
N ALA A 352 -38.74 23.55 18.74
CA ALA A 352 -39.59 23.84 19.88
C ALA A 352 -40.93 24.51 19.49
N THR A 353 -41.93 24.34 20.36
CA THR A 353 -43.27 24.93 20.19
C THR A 353 -43.84 25.44 21.51
N GLY A 354 -44.79 26.37 21.44
CA GLY A 354 -45.46 26.94 22.62
C GLY A 354 -44.80 28.19 23.17
N ASP A 355 -45.57 28.94 23.95
CA ASP A 355 -45.25 30.30 24.45
C ASP A 355 -45.09 30.27 25.98
N THR A 356 -46.20 30.14 26.71
CA THR A 356 -46.21 30.01 28.19
C THR A 356 -45.54 28.71 28.68
N THR A 357 -45.64 27.64 27.91
CA THR A 357 -44.91 26.38 28.12
C THR A 357 -44.22 26.04 26.81
N VAL A 358 -42.89 26.10 26.82
CA VAL A 358 -42.04 25.70 25.71
C VAL A 358 -41.94 24.17 25.72
N LYS A 359 -42.11 23.57 24.55
CA LYS A 359 -41.99 22.12 24.32
C LYS A 359 -40.91 21.87 23.28
N VAL A 360 -39.76 21.30 23.67
CA VAL A 360 -38.68 20.94 22.75
C VAL A 360 -38.91 19.51 22.27
N SER A 361 -39.08 19.32 20.96
CA SER A 361 -39.36 18.01 20.34
C SER A 361 -38.15 17.40 19.63
N GLU A 362 -37.19 18.20 19.15
CA GLU A 362 -35.97 17.68 18.51
C GLU A 362 -34.79 18.60 18.88
N LEU A 363 -33.63 18.02 19.17
CA LEU A 363 -32.34 18.69 19.06
C LEU A 363 -31.59 18.09 17.88
N ARG A 364 -31.01 18.92 17.01
CA ARG A 364 -30.26 18.46 15.85
C ARG A 364 -28.94 19.17 15.70
N PHE A 365 -27.98 18.45 15.13
CA PHE A 365 -26.63 18.93 14.83
C PHE A 365 -26.16 18.32 13.51
N LYS A 366 -25.46 19.07 12.67
CA LYS A 366 -24.76 18.57 11.49
C LYS A 366 -23.40 19.26 11.38
N TYR A 367 -22.42 18.57 10.81
CA TYR A 367 -21.14 19.16 10.41
C TYR A 367 -21.08 19.21 8.89
N GLU A 368 -20.77 20.38 8.32
CA GLU A 368 -20.56 20.57 6.88
C GLU A 368 -19.15 21.13 6.67
N PRO A 369 -18.18 20.36 6.11
CA PRO A 369 -16.79 20.79 6.05
C PRO A 369 -16.60 21.98 5.12
N SER A 370 -15.70 22.90 5.48
CA SER A 370 -15.42 24.12 4.70
C SER A 370 -14.75 23.81 3.36
N SER A 371 -13.91 22.77 3.29
CA SER A 371 -13.35 22.21 2.07
C SER A 371 -13.68 20.70 1.92
N ASN A 372 -13.03 20.01 0.98
CA ASN A 372 -13.23 18.57 0.81
C ASN A 372 -12.38 17.84 1.85
N LEU A 373 -13.02 17.14 2.79
CA LEU A 373 -12.30 16.46 3.86
C LEU A 373 -11.83 15.08 3.40
N TYR A 374 -10.59 14.73 3.72
CA TYR A 374 -9.98 13.43 3.39
C TYR A 374 -9.54 12.71 4.68
N VAL A 375 -10.25 11.64 5.04
CA VAL A 375 -9.88 10.79 6.18
C VAL A 375 -8.96 9.66 5.68
N PRO A 376 -7.68 9.62 6.09
CA PRO A 376 -6.71 8.62 5.61
C PRO A 376 -6.98 7.22 6.18
N VAL A 377 -6.33 6.20 5.60
CA VAL A 377 -6.30 4.84 6.18
C VAL A 377 -5.72 4.88 7.60
N GLY A 378 -6.43 4.28 8.56
CA GLY A 378 -6.13 4.34 9.99
C GLY A 378 -6.63 5.62 10.69
N GLY A 379 -7.06 6.63 9.92
CA GLY A 379 -7.57 7.91 10.42
C GLY A 379 -9.04 7.90 10.80
N SER A 380 -9.51 9.06 11.28
CA SER A 380 -10.88 9.24 11.76
C SER A 380 -11.43 10.64 11.44
N LEU A 381 -12.74 10.73 11.21
CA LEU A 381 -13.44 11.97 10.85
C LEU A 381 -13.20 13.09 11.87
N SER A 382 -13.21 12.81 13.17
CA SER A 382 -13.02 13.87 14.17
C SER A 382 -11.64 14.51 14.08
N ALA A 383 -10.60 13.71 13.84
CA ALA A 383 -9.23 14.20 13.73
C ALA A 383 -9.03 15.05 12.47
N SER A 384 -9.51 14.57 11.30
CA SER A 384 -9.43 15.34 10.06
C SER A 384 -10.24 16.64 10.14
N ALA A 385 -11.46 16.60 10.69
CA ALA A 385 -12.32 17.78 10.79
C ALA A 385 -11.73 18.86 11.73
N ASP A 386 -11.22 18.46 12.89
CA ASP A 386 -10.59 19.39 13.83
C ASP A 386 -9.23 19.93 13.33
N GLU A 387 -8.57 19.25 12.37
CA GLU A 387 -7.37 19.75 11.66
C GLU A 387 -7.74 20.76 10.56
N GLU A 388 -8.73 20.44 9.71
CA GLU A 388 -9.17 21.28 8.57
C GLU A 388 -9.75 22.62 9.02
N GLU A 389 -10.68 22.61 9.99
CA GLU A 389 -11.35 23.84 10.46
C GLU A 389 -10.48 24.60 11.49
N GLY A 390 -9.46 23.94 12.07
CA GLY A 390 -8.57 24.51 13.10
C GLY A 390 -9.23 24.74 14.47
N GLU A 391 -10.44 24.24 14.68
CA GLU A 391 -11.25 24.32 15.91
C GLU A 391 -11.60 22.90 16.40
N THR A 392 -11.69 22.67 17.72
CA THR A 392 -11.87 21.31 18.27
C THR A 392 -13.31 21.00 18.65
N GLY A 393 -13.84 19.86 18.19
CA GLY A 393 -15.18 19.35 18.54
C GLY A 393 -16.17 19.30 17.38
N ASN A 394 -15.70 19.29 16.12
CA ASN A 394 -16.56 19.24 14.92
C ASN A 394 -17.44 17.99 14.88
N VAL A 395 -16.97 16.87 15.46
CA VAL A 395 -17.84 15.74 15.80
C VAL A 395 -18.43 15.97 17.21
N ILE A 396 -19.68 16.41 17.23
CA ILE A 396 -20.31 17.00 18.41
C ILE A 396 -20.38 16.05 19.62
N PHE A 397 -20.25 16.62 20.82
CA PHE A 397 -20.10 15.90 22.10
C PHE A 397 -18.88 14.95 22.16
N ASN A 398 -18.02 14.93 21.14
CA ASN A 398 -17.03 13.88 20.87
C ASN A 398 -17.70 12.49 21.01
N GLY A 399 -18.94 12.39 20.49
CA GLY A 399 -19.88 11.32 20.83
C GLY A 399 -19.64 10.01 20.11
N PHE A 400 -19.11 10.10 18.89
CA PHE A 400 -18.75 8.99 18.02
C PHE A 400 -17.54 9.39 17.17
N ASP A 401 -17.08 8.50 16.31
CA ASP A 401 -16.21 8.84 15.17
C ASP A 401 -16.55 7.99 13.94
N LEU A 402 -16.06 8.37 12.76
CA LEU A 402 -16.06 7.56 11.54
C LEU A 402 -14.61 7.24 11.18
N GLU A 403 -14.19 6.01 11.45
CA GLU A 403 -12.82 5.52 11.27
C GLU A 403 -12.70 4.76 9.93
N PHE A 404 -11.74 5.13 9.08
CA PHE A 404 -11.45 4.42 7.84
C PHE A 404 -10.26 3.47 8.02
N LYS A 405 -10.46 2.18 7.76
CA LYS A 405 -9.48 1.10 8.01
C LYS A 405 -8.95 0.46 6.71
N GLY A 406 -9.13 1.12 5.57
CA GLY A 406 -8.65 0.63 4.26
C GLY A 406 -9.62 -0.33 3.59
N LEU A 407 -9.06 -1.29 2.84
CA LEU A 407 -9.80 -2.25 2.01
C LEU A 407 -9.49 -3.69 2.45
N SER A 408 -10.49 -4.56 2.42
CA SER A 408 -10.33 -6.00 2.57
C SER A 408 -10.45 -6.70 1.20
N THR A 409 -9.30 -7.01 0.60
CA THR A 409 -9.18 -7.96 -0.53
C THR A 409 -9.10 -9.39 0.01
N GLY A 410 -9.54 -10.40 -0.74
CA GLY A 410 -9.41 -11.80 -0.30
C GLY A 410 -8.00 -12.36 -0.48
N THR A 411 -7.84 -13.39 -1.31
CA THR A 411 -6.53 -13.74 -1.89
C THR A 411 -6.40 -13.12 -3.27
N THR A 412 -5.18 -12.77 -3.67
CA THR A 412 -4.93 -12.01 -4.90
C THR A 412 -4.01 -12.74 -5.88
N GLU A 413 -4.16 -12.45 -7.17
CA GLU A 413 -3.20 -12.82 -8.21
C GLU A 413 -2.65 -11.58 -8.91
N THR A 414 -1.45 -11.69 -9.49
CA THR A 414 -0.82 -10.60 -10.23
C THR A 414 -0.71 -10.95 -11.72
N LEU A 415 -1.19 -10.03 -12.56
CA LEU A 415 -0.98 -10.03 -14.00
C LEU A 415 0.00 -8.93 -14.38
N LYS A 416 0.86 -9.20 -15.37
CA LYS A 416 1.85 -8.24 -15.84
C LYS A 416 2.02 -8.26 -17.36
N VAL A 417 2.12 -7.07 -17.93
CA VAL A 417 2.45 -6.79 -19.33
C VAL A 417 3.79 -6.06 -19.34
N GLU A 418 4.85 -6.72 -19.81
CA GLU A 418 6.22 -6.20 -19.76
C GLU A 418 7.01 -6.48 -21.06
N PRO A 419 7.94 -5.60 -21.46
CA PRO A 419 8.72 -5.78 -22.67
C PRO A 419 9.73 -6.92 -22.53
N ASP A 420 9.80 -7.76 -23.56
CA ASP A 420 10.74 -8.88 -23.67
C ASP A 420 11.92 -8.53 -24.60
N SER A 421 11.63 -7.75 -25.63
CA SER A 421 12.60 -7.23 -26.60
C SER A 421 12.14 -5.85 -27.09
N THR A 422 12.89 -5.23 -28.01
CA THR A 422 12.40 -4.03 -28.72
C THR A 422 11.14 -4.31 -29.55
N THR A 423 10.87 -5.55 -29.93
CA THR A 423 9.76 -5.94 -30.82
C THR A 423 8.59 -6.65 -30.12
N ARG A 424 8.72 -7.04 -28.84
CA ARG A 424 7.79 -7.95 -28.14
C ARG A 424 7.43 -7.53 -26.71
N TYR A 425 6.20 -7.85 -26.31
CA TYR A 425 5.75 -7.83 -24.91
C TYR A 425 5.23 -9.20 -24.49
N ASN A 426 5.66 -9.62 -23.29
CA ASN A 426 5.15 -10.80 -22.63
C ASN A 426 3.90 -10.46 -21.80
N LEU A 427 2.98 -11.42 -21.72
CA LEU A 427 1.98 -11.48 -20.68
C LEU A 427 2.41 -12.53 -19.66
N ARG A 428 2.46 -12.13 -18.39
CA ARG A 428 2.61 -13.01 -17.24
C ARG A 428 1.28 -13.05 -16.48
N PHE A 429 0.74 -14.25 -16.27
CA PHE A 429 -0.52 -14.47 -15.54
C PHE A 429 -0.58 -15.89 -14.97
N THR A 430 -1.60 -16.18 -14.18
CA THR A 430 -1.97 -17.55 -13.77
C THR A 430 -3.36 -17.86 -14.30
N ASN A 431 -3.61 -19.07 -14.84
CA ASN A 431 -4.95 -19.46 -15.28
C ASN A 431 -5.81 -20.00 -14.11
N ARG A 432 -7.09 -20.29 -14.37
CA ARG A 432 -8.04 -20.85 -13.39
C ARG A 432 -7.64 -22.21 -12.79
N ASN A 433 -6.68 -22.93 -13.36
CA ASN A 433 -6.12 -24.16 -12.77
C ASN A 433 -5.03 -23.88 -11.73
N GLY A 434 -4.41 -22.70 -11.78
CA GLY A 434 -3.16 -22.40 -11.06
C GLY A 434 -1.90 -22.57 -11.92
N ASP A 435 -2.03 -22.79 -13.23
CA ASP A 435 -0.90 -22.88 -14.15
C ASP A 435 -0.36 -21.48 -14.46
N ALA A 436 0.94 -21.26 -14.20
CA ALA A 436 1.59 -19.98 -14.45
C ALA A 436 2.15 -19.88 -15.88
N TYR A 437 1.82 -18.78 -16.56
CA TYR A 437 2.28 -18.46 -17.91
C TYR A 437 3.21 -17.24 -17.89
N ASN A 438 4.19 -17.23 -18.79
CA ASN A 438 4.99 -16.07 -19.17
C ASN A 438 5.38 -16.26 -20.64
N ILE A 439 4.73 -15.53 -21.55
CA ILE A 439 4.78 -15.79 -22.99
C ILE A 439 4.62 -14.47 -23.79
N PRO A 440 5.35 -14.27 -24.91
CA PRO A 440 5.06 -13.18 -25.84
C PRO A 440 3.65 -13.31 -26.40
N ILE A 441 2.80 -12.32 -26.11
CA ILE A 441 1.44 -12.21 -26.66
C ILE A 441 1.38 -11.16 -27.77
N TRP A 442 2.13 -10.07 -27.65
CA TRP A 442 2.10 -8.96 -28.60
C TRP A 442 3.47 -8.75 -29.23
N SER A 443 3.52 -8.76 -30.56
CA SER A 443 4.77 -8.59 -31.30
C SER A 443 4.56 -7.80 -32.59
N ALA A 444 5.57 -7.01 -32.96
CA ALA A 444 5.71 -6.57 -34.35
C ALA A 444 5.92 -7.79 -35.26
N MET A 445 5.40 -7.76 -36.50
CA MET A 445 5.58 -8.87 -37.45
C MET A 445 7.04 -9.07 -37.92
N SER A 446 7.81 -7.99 -38.00
CA SER A 446 9.27 -8.04 -38.18
C SER A 446 9.90 -6.67 -37.90
N ASP A 447 11.23 -6.65 -37.80
CA ASP A 447 12.07 -5.44 -37.62
C ASP A 447 11.93 -4.39 -38.74
N THR A 448 11.15 -4.68 -39.81
CA THR A 448 11.01 -3.81 -41.00
C THR A 448 9.56 -3.63 -41.48
N ALA A 449 8.60 -4.38 -40.92
CA ALA A 449 7.19 -4.33 -41.29
C ALA A 449 6.31 -4.38 -40.02
N PRO A 450 6.25 -3.29 -39.23
CA PRO A 450 5.88 -3.35 -37.82
C PRO A 450 4.36 -3.25 -37.58
N ASN A 451 3.57 -4.06 -38.30
CA ASN A 451 2.19 -4.31 -37.87
C ASN A 451 2.24 -5.06 -36.54
N VAL A 452 1.46 -4.60 -35.55
CA VAL A 452 1.42 -5.21 -34.21
C VAL A 452 0.32 -6.27 -34.18
N LEU A 453 0.71 -7.53 -34.02
CA LEU A 453 -0.19 -8.68 -34.04
C LEU A 453 -0.04 -9.54 -32.77
N LEU A 454 -1.00 -10.45 -32.58
CA LEU A 454 -0.95 -11.46 -31.53
C LEU A 454 0.00 -12.59 -31.93
N GLY A 455 1.07 -12.82 -31.18
CA GLY A 455 2.13 -13.79 -31.50
C GLY A 455 3.55 -13.33 -31.14
N ASP A 456 4.54 -14.04 -31.70
CA ASP A 456 5.98 -13.94 -31.39
C ASP A 456 6.82 -13.76 -32.67
N TRP A 457 7.66 -12.73 -32.73
CA TRP A 457 8.76 -12.62 -33.69
C TRP A 457 10.08 -13.03 -33.03
N ASP A 458 10.66 -14.16 -33.45
CA ASP A 458 11.92 -14.67 -32.90
C ASP A 458 13.19 -14.10 -33.57
N GLY A 459 13.04 -13.06 -34.41
CA GLY A 459 14.10 -12.53 -35.26
C GLY A 459 14.28 -13.27 -36.58
N SER A 460 13.53 -14.35 -36.83
CA SER A 460 13.57 -15.11 -38.09
C SER A 460 12.18 -15.41 -38.66
N THR A 461 11.23 -15.79 -37.81
CA THR A 461 9.90 -16.27 -38.17
C THR A 461 8.87 -15.65 -37.23
N TYR A 462 7.72 -15.26 -37.78
CA TYR A 462 6.57 -14.85 -36.98
C TYR A 462 5.70 -16.07 -36.67
N LYS A 463 5.41 -16.30 -35.39
CA LYS A 463 4.51 -17.34 -34.90
C LYS A 463 3.23 -16.67 -34.43
N GLN A 464 2.14 -16.85 -35.15
CA GLN A 464 0.85 -16.21 -34.85
C GLN A 464 0.21 -16.87 -33.62
N LEU A 465 -0.50 -16.09 -32.81
CA LEU A 465 -1.42 -16.59 -31.79
C LEU A 465 -2.85 -16.58 -32.36
N HIS A 466 -3.33 -17.76 -32.74
CA HIS A 466 -4.66 -17.94 -33.30
C HIS A 466 -5.75 -17.91 -32.22
N VAL A 467 -6.78 -17.11 -32.48
CA VAL A 467 -7.98 -16.95 -31.65
C VAL A 467 -9.28 -17.11 -32.45
N ASN A 468 -9.19 -17.43 -33.75
CA ASN A 468 -10.31 -17.59 -34.67
C ASN A 468 -10.26 -18.99 -35.31
N GLU A 469 -11.34 -19.74 -35.17
CA GLU A 469 -11.41 -21.17 -35.50
C GLU A 469 -11.39 -21.46 -37.01
N SER A 470 -11.72 -20.46 -37.83
CA SER A 470 -11.65 -20.56 -39.29
C SER A 470 -10.23 -20.46 -39.85
N GLU A 471 -9.26 -20.02 -39.06
CA GLU A 471 -7.86 -19.94 -39.48
C GLU A 471 -7.21 -21.33 -39.61
N THR A 472 -5.98 -21.39 -40.11
CA THR A 472 -5.19 -22.63 -40.10
C THR A 472 -3.86 -22.35 -39.43
N ILE A 473 -3.63 -23.00 -38.30
CA ILE A 473 -2.46 -22.87 -37.43
C ILE A 473 -1.27 -23.56 -38.12
N ALA A 474 -0.17 -22.85 -38.38
CA ALA A 474 1.03 -23.44 -39.00
C ALA A 474 2.02 -23.98 -37.96
N ASP A 475 3.02 -24.74 -38.43
CA ASP A 475 4.02 -25.36 -37.55
C ASP A 475 4.76 -24.28 -36.72
N GLU A 476 4.91 -24.53 -35.41
CA GLU A 476 5.37 -23.57 -34.39
C GLU A 476 4.42 -22.40 -34.04
N ASP A 477 3.25 -22.22 -34.67
CA ASP A 477 2.25 -21.21 -34.24
C ASP A 477 1.60 -21.56 -32.89
N TYR A 478 1.05 -20.54 -32.24
CA TYR A 478 0.29 -20.65 -31.00
C TYR A 478 -1.22 -20.61 -31.24
N PHE A 479 -2.01 -21.14 -30.30
CA PHE A 479 -3.46 -21.03 -30.31
C PHE A 479 -4.02 -20.97 -28.89
N LEU A 480 -5.12 -20.24 -28.72
CA LEU A 480 -5.78 -20.01 -27.43
C LEU A 480 -7.00 -20.92 -27.29
N LEU A 481 -6.96 -21.83 -26.32
CA LEU A 481 -8.15 -22.57 -25.87
C LEU A 481 -8.85 -21.76 -24.78
N SER A 482 -10.10 -21.34 -25.03
CA SER A 482 -10.86 -20.45 -24.16
C SER A 482 -12.32 -20.90 -24.02
N PRO A 483 -12.57 -21.93 -23.19
CA PRO A 483 -13.90 -22.51 -23.07
C PRO A 483 -14.84 -21.64 -22.25
N SER A 484 -15.95 -21.20 -22.84
CA SER A 484 -16.94 -20.38 -22.14
C SER A 484 -17.64 -21.12 -20.99
N ALA A 485 -17.80 -22.44 -21.09
CA ALA A 485 -18.53 -23.26 -20.13
C ALA A 485 -17.71 -23.70 -18.90
N THR A 486 -16.39 -23.86 -19.04
CA THR A 486 -15.49 -24.24 -17.93
C THR A 486 -14.55 -23.11 -17.51
N GLN A 487 -14.36 -22.08 -18.35
CA GLN A 487 -13.52 -20.91 -18.10
C GLN A 487 -12.08 -21.27 -17.69
N LYS A 488 -11.52 -22.30 -18.34
CA LYS A 488 -10.17 -22.80 -18.14
C LYS A 488 -9.31 -22.54 -19.38
N THR A 489 -8.55 -21.47 -19.33
CA THR A 489 -7.70 -21.07 -20.46
C THR A 489 -6.41 -21.88 -20.53
N HIS A 490 -6.08 -22.35 -21.75
CA HIS A 490 -4.75 -22.84 -22.10
C HIS A 490 -4.20 -22.08 -23.31
N ILE A 491 -2.91 -21.72 -23.27
CA ILE A 491 -2.18 -21.25 -24.45
C ILE A 491 -1.30 -22.38 -24.93
N MET A 492 -1.54 -22.82 -26.16
CA MET A 492 -0.93 -24.00 -26.74
C MET A 492 -0.04 -23.61 -27.91
N GLN A 493 0.99 -24.40 -28.21
CA GLN A 493 1.78 -24.32 -29.44
C GLN A 493 1.60 -25.58 -30.27
N PHE A 494 1.42 -25.45 -31.58
CA PHE A 494 1.44 -26.57 -32.53
C PHE A 494 2.89 -26.92 -32.90
N LYS A 495 3.26 -28.21 -32.89
CA LYS A 495 4.68 -28.66 -32.85
C LYS A 495 5.11 -29.62 -33.95
N SER A 496 4.17 -30.25 -34.66
CA SER A 496 4.38 -31.15 -35.82
C SER A 496 3.14 -31.99 -36.14
N VAL A 497 3.09 -32.51 -37.36
CA VAL A 497 2.20 -33.61 -37.78
C VAL A 497 3.03 -34.82 -38.21
N ASN A 498 2.58 -36.00 -37.81
CA ASN A 498 3.07 -37.28 -38.33
C ASN A 498 1.98 -37.92 -39.21
N THR A 499 2.10 -37.71 -40.52
CA THR A 499 1.12 -38.22 -41.50
C THR A 499 1.13 -39.75 -41.67
N ASN A 500 2.13 -40.46 -41.14
CA ASN A 500 2.19 -41.93 -41.23
C ASN A 500 1.36 -42.58 -40.12
N ASP A 501 1.53 -42.09 -38.89
CA ASP A 501 0.78 -42.57 -37.71
C ASP A 501 -0.55 -41.81 -37.51
N ASN A 502 -0.82 -40.80 -38.36
CA ASN A 502 -2.01 -39.96 -38.36
C ASN A 502 -2.19 -39.19 -37.03
N THR A 503 -1.10 -38.69 -36.46
CA THR A 503 -1.06 -37.90 -35.22
C THR A 503 -0.59 -36.47 -35.46
N LEU A 504 -0.99 -35.57 -34.55
CA LEU A 504 -0.49 -34.20 -34.43
C LEU A 504 0.06 -33.97 -33.02
N LYS A 505 1.00 -33.03 -32.86
CA LYS A 505 1.60 -32.70 -31.56
C LYS A 505 1.35 -31.25 -31.18
N VAL A 506 0.90 -31.05 -29.96
CA VAL A 506 0.67 -29.74 -29.35
C VAL A 506 1.35 -29.69 -27.99
N LYS A 507 1.78 -28.51 -27.55
CA LYS A 507 2.45 -28.32 -26.26
C LYS A 507 1.77 -27.18 -25.49
N ASP A 508 1.48 -27.41 -24.22
CA ASP A 508 1.05 -26.34 -23.33
C ASP A 508 2.22 -25.36 -23.06
N MET A 509 1.96 -24.06 -23.09
CA MET A 509 2.94 -22.99 -22.89
C MET A 509 3.03 -22.50 -21.44
N MET A 510 2.31 -23.12 -20.50
CA MET A 510 2.55 -22.98 -19.06
C MET A 510 4.00 -23.29 -18.69
N SER A 511 4.44 -22.80 -17.53
CA SER A 511 5.72 -23.16 -16.93
C SER A 511 5.81 -24.67 -16.68
N GLY A 512 6.75 -25.35 -17.36
CA GLY A 512 6.88 -26.81 -17.33
C GLY A 512 5.87 -27.58 -18.22
N GLY A 513 5.12 -26.88 -19.07
CA GLY A 513 4.05 -27.45 -19.90
C GLY A 513 4.48 -28.62 -20.79
N SER A 514 3.63 -29.65 -20.83
CA SER A 514 3.90 -30.92 -21.53
C SER A 514 3.52 -30.87 -23.01
N THR A 515 4.16 -31.71 -23.82
CA THR A 515 3.73 -32.00 -25.20
C THR A 515 2.79 -33.21 -25.20
N TRP A 516 1.63 -33.06 -25.84
CA TRP A 516 0.66 -34.12 -26.09
C TRP A 516 0.72 -34.56 -27.55
N GLU A 517 0.37 -35.82 -27.81
CA GLU A 517 0.23 -36.40 -29.15
C GLU A 517 -1.22 -36.87 -29.32
N ILE A 518 -1.89 -36.30 -30.32
CA ILE A 518 -3.34 -36.41 -30.53
C ILE A 518 -3.60 -37.12 -31.86
N ASN A 519 -4.51 -38.07 -31.88
CA ASN A 519 -4.95 -38.73 -33.10
C ASN A 519 -5.81 -37.78 -33.94
N ASN A 520 -5.45 -37.57 -35.20
CA ASN A 520 -6.10 -36.63 -36.12
C ASN A 520 -7.60 -36.92 -36.28
N ALA A 521 -8.43 -35.86 -36.23
CA ALA A 521 -9.89 -35.89 -36.28
C ALA A 521 -10.56 -36.68 -35.13
N THR A 522 -9.88 -36.78 -33.99
CA THR A 522 -10.45 -37.24 -32.71
C THR A 522 -10.62 -36.04 -31.79
N GLN A 523 -11.63 -36.06 -30.91
CA GLN A 523 -11.69 -35.08 -29.83
C GLN A 523 -10.61 -35.38 -28.77
N VAL A 524 -9.95 -34.32 -28.29
CA VAL A 524 -9.13 -34.36 -27.07
C VAL A 524 -9.93 -33.76 -25.92
N THR A 525 -9.92 -34.39 -24.75
CA THR A 525 -10.53 -33.81 -23.54
C THR A 525 -9.44 -33.16 -22.69
N ILE A 526 -9.56 -31.85 -22.49
CA ILE A 526 -8.67 -31.06 -21.64
C ILE A 526 -9.55 -30.45 -20.56
N ASP A 527 -9.29 -30.81 -19.30
CA ASP A 527 -10.02 -30.34 -18.11
C ASP A 527 -11.56 -30.45 -18.14
N GLY A 528 -12.07 -31.44 -18.87
CA GLY A 528 -13.50 -31.73 -19.00
C GLY A 528 -14.18 -31.08 -20.21
N THR A 529 -13.52 -30.11 -20.86
CA THR A 529 -13.91 -29.63 -22.19
C THR A 529 -13.43 -30.61 -23.25
N ALA A 530 -14.24 -30.89 -24.28
CA ALA A 530 -13.82 -31.68 -25.44
C ALA A 530 -13.58 -30.76 -26.64
N TYR A 531 -12.39 -30.85 -27.24
CA TYR A 531 -11.99 -30.03 -28.38
C TYR A 531 -11.75 -30.90 -29.61
N THR A 532 -12.36 -30.53 -30.74
CA THR A 532 -12.05 -31.12 -32.05
C THR A 532 -10.72 -30.58 -32.58
N MET A 533 -9.69 -31.43 -32.74
CA MET A 533 -8.40 -31.04 -33.35
C MET A 533 -8.05 -31.93 -34.55
N TYR A 534 -7.66 -31.34 -35.67
CA TYR A 534 -7.32 -32.07 -36.89
C TYR A 534 -6.30 -31.34 -37.76
N PHE A 535 -5.54 -32.08 -38.57
CA PHE A 535 -4.60 -31.49 -39.53
C PHE A 535 -5.16 -31.45 -40.97
N VAL A 536 -4.71 -30.47 -41.72
CA VAL A 536 -5.08 -30.19 -43.11
C VAL A 536 -3.82 -30.22 -43.98
N GLY A 537 -3.87 -30.89 -45.13
CA GLY A 537 -2.73 -31.06 -46.02
C GLY A 537 -1.89 -32.29 -45.72
N SER A 538 -0.60 -32.27 -46.07
CA SER A 538 0.29 -33.44 -46.00
C SER A 538 1.77 -33.05 -45.99
N GLY A 539 2.60 -33.79 -45.26
CA GLY A 539 4.04 -33.54 -45.17
C GLY A 539 4.38 -32.29 -44.35
N SER A 540 5.54 -31.69 -44.60
CA SER A 540 6.04 -30.50 -43.88
C SER A 540 5.34 -29.18 -44.21
N THR A 541 4.12 -29.25 -44.76
CA THR A 541 3.23 -28.10 -44.99
C THR A 541 1.80 -28.42 -44.52
N ALA A 542 1.66 -29.39 -43.61
CA ALA A 542 0.40 -29.66 -42.94
C ALA A 542 0.15 -28.61 -41.84
N THR A 543 -1.02 -27.98 -41.87
CA THR A 543 -1.48 -27.04 -40.85
C THR A 543 -2.51 -27.72 -39.94
N MET A 544 -2.82 -27.12 -38.79
CA MET A 544 -3.86 -27.60 -37.89
C MET A 544 -5.10 -26.69 -37.91
N ARG A 545 -6.26 -27.28 -37.61
CA ARG A 545 -7.46 -26.57 -37.17
C ARG A 545 -7.93 -27.17 -35.85
N ALA A 546 -8.46 -26.29 -35.00
CA ALA A 546 -8.99 -26.63 -33.70
C ALA A 546 -10.29 -25.87 -33.46
N ASP A 547 -11.24 -26.57 -32.85
CA ASP A 547 -12.21 -25.98 -31.93
C ASP A 547 -11.41 -25.33 -30.78
N LEU A 548 -11.64 -24.03 -30.58
CA LEU A 548 -10.90 -23.20 -29.63
C LEU A 548 -11.80 -22.76 -28.46
N ASN A 549 -13.09 -22.56 -28.73
CA ASN A 549 -14.09 -22.11 -27.76
C ASN A 549 -14.71 -23.27 -26.92
N GLY A 550 -14.42 -24.53 -27.27
CA GLY A 550 -14.87 -25.73 -26.57
C GLY A 550 -16.37 -26.03 -26.67
N ASP A 551 -17.10 -25.45 -27.64
CA ASP A 551 -18.55 -25.66 -27.81
C ASP A 551 -18.89 -27.00 -28.50
N GLY A 552 -17.88 -27.69 -29.04
CA GLY A 552 -17.98 -29.00 -29.66
C GLY A 552 -18.04 -28.96 -31.18
N ASP A 553 -17.62 -27.86 -31.82
CA ASP A 553 -17.75 -27.71 -33.27
C ASP A 553 -17.01 -28.79 -34.07
N SER A 554 -17.59 -29.11 -35.24
CA SER A 554 -17.15 -30.23 -36.06
C SER A 554 -16.02 -29.85 -37.02
N ALA A 555 -15.16 -30.81 -37.37
CA ALA A 555 -14.09 -30.59 -38.36
C ALA A 555 -14.61 -30.03 -39.71
N SER A 556 -15.88 -30.30 -40.06
CA SER A 556 -16.56 -29.74 -41.23
C SER A 556 -17.08 -28.31 -41.08
N ALA A 557 -17.33 -27.85 -39.85
CA ALA A 557 -17.92 -26.54 -39.56
C ALA A 557 -16.86 -25.49 -39.21
N LEU A 558 -15.79 -25.87 -38.48
CA LEU A 558 -14.62 -25.05 -38.18
C LEU A 558 -14.07 -24.35 -39.43
N ALA A 559 -14.10 -25.03 -40.58
CA ALA A 559 -13.68 -24.47 -41.87
C ALA A 559 -14.43 -23.21 -42.34
N THR A 560 -15.56 -22.90 -41.71
CA THR A 560 -16.46 -21.77 -41.95
C THR A 560 -16.98 -21.15 -40.65
N SER A 561 -16.38 -21.47 -39.50
CA SER A 561 -16.74 -20.91 -38.18
C SER A 561 -16.58 -19.38 -38.19
N THR A 562 -17.37 -18.70 -37.38
CA THR A 562 -17.25 -17.25 -37.13
C THR A 562 -16.73 -16.95 -35.73
N ASP A 563 -16.37 -18.00 -34.98
CA ASP A 563 -16.29 -17.96 -33.55
C ASP A 563 -14.84 -17.75 -33.07
N VAL A 564 -14.75 -17.04 -31.95
CA VAL A 564 -13.53 -16.33 -31.54
C VAL A 564 -13.25 -16.61 -30.06
N ALA A 565 -12.25 -17.43 -29.82
CA ALA A 565 -11.76 -17.83 -28.50
C ALA A 565 -10.70 -16.83 -28.00
N ASN A 566 -11.10 -15.57 -27.76
CA ASN A 566 -10.16 -14.48 -27.45
C ASN A 566 -10.10 -14.03 -25.98
N ARG A 567 -10.63 -14.84 -25.06
CA ARG A 567 -10.62 -14.57 -23.61
C ARG A 567 -9.54 -15.38 -22.90
N ILE A 568 -8.87 -14.78 -21.94
CA ILE A 568 -8.00 -15.44 -20.97
C ILE A 568 -8.67 -15.31 -19.60
N TYR A 569 -9.13 -16.43 -19.07
CA TYR A 569 -9.67 -16.53 -17.71
C TYR A 569 -8.52 -16.84 -16.76
N THR A 570 -8.34 -15.98 -15.76
CA THR A 570 -7.19 -16.03 -14.86
C THR A 570 -7.50 -16.88 -13.62
N ARG A 571 -6.62 -16.91 -12.62
CA ARG A 571 -6.79 -17.74 -11.43
C ARG A 571 -8.08 -17.40 -10.67
N TYR A 572 -8.37 -16.11 -10.59
CA TYR A 572 -9.38 -15.52 -9.72
C TYR A 572 -10.40 -14.66 -10.45
N SER A 573 -10.21 -14.30 -11.74
CA SER A 573 -11.26 -13.61 -12.51
C SER A 573 -12.57 -14.39 -12.42
N GLY A 574 -13.65 -13.71 -12.04
CA GLY A 574 -14.92 -14.35 -11.71
C GLY A 574 -15.70 -14.87 -12.92
N SER A 575 -17.03 -14.94 -12.84
CA SER A 575 -17.83 -15.48 -13.95
C SER A 575 -17.86 -14.55 -15.17
N ASP A 576 -17.82 -13.23 -14.94
CA ASP A 576 -17.83 -12.22 -15.99
C ASP A 576 -16.46 -11.54 -16.22
N GLY A 577 -15.47 -11.78 -15.35
CA GLY A 577 -14.11 -11.24 -15.45
C GLY A 577 -13.20 -12.04 -16.39
N TYR A 578 -12.47 -11.34 -17.28
CA TYR A 578 -11.50 -11.94 -18.21
C TYR A 578 -10.57 -10.88 -18.84
N LEU A 579 -9.35 -11.30 -19.22
CA LEU A 579 -8.55 -10.57 -20.20
C LEU A 579 -9.07 -10.88 -21.61
N GLN A 580 -9.47 -9.87 -22.39
CA GLN A 580 -9.76 -10.02 -23.80
C GLN A 580 -8.60 -9.53 -24.68
N LEU A 581 -8.11 -10.42 -25.54
CA LEU A 581 -7.23 -10.07 -26.65
C LEU A 581 -8.09 -9.62 -27.82
N GLN A 582 -8.00 -8.38 -28.29
CA GLN A 582 -8.76 -7.95 -29.48
C GLN A 582 -7.85 -8.02 -30.72
N PRO A 583 -7.94 -9.08 -31.56
CA PRO A 583 -7.24 -9.10 -32.83
C PRO A 583 -7.79 -7.98 -33.71
N ASN A 584 -6.91 -7.04 -34.08
CA ASN A 584 -7.31 -5.90 -34.90
C ASN A 584 -7.70 -6.38 -36.31
N GLY A 585 -8.80 -5.85 -36.87
CA GLY A 585 -9.45 -6.37 -38.06
C GLY A 585 -8.51 -6.46 -39.28
N THR A 586 -8.76 -7.44 -40.15
CA THR A 586 -7.86 -7.94 -41.21
C THR A 586 -7.62 -6.99 -42.41
N THR A 587 -7.65 -5.67 -42.19
CA THR A 587 -7.32 -4.64 -43.17
C THR A 587 -5.90 -4.10 -42.97
N VAL A 588 -5.16 -4.02 -44.08
CA VAL A 588 -3.72 -3.79 -44.18
C VAL A 588 -3.26 -2.44 -43.59
N ASN A 589 -2.04 -2.42 -43.01
CA ASN A 589 -1.35 -1.28 -42.37
C ASN A 589 -1.97 -0.82 -41.04
N GLN A 590 -1.70 -1.54 -39.94
CA GLN A 590 -2.14 -1.16 -38.60
C GLN A 590 -1.01 -1.27 -37.56
N SER A 591 -0.58 -0.12 -37.05
CA SER A 591 0.50 0.01 -36.08
C SER A 591 0.07 -0.24 -34.63
N ALA A 592 -1.08 -0.88 -34.38
CA ALA A 592 -1.73 -0.95 -33.07
C ALA A 592 -2.53 -2.25 -32.83
N ASN A 593 -2.38 -2.83 -31.65
CA ASN A 593 -3.25 -3.87 -31.09
C ASN A 593 -3.89 -3.37 -29.77
N PHE A 594 -5.18 -3.64 -29.58
CA PHE A 594 -5.93 -3.26 -28.37
C PHE A 594 -6.17 -4.51 -27.51
N SER A 595 -6.12 -4.38 -26.19
CA SER A 595 -6.48 -5.43 -25.26
C SER A 595 -7.01 -4.82 -23.96
N ASN A 596 -7.96 -5.49 -23.34
CA ASN A 596 -8.56 -5.01 -22.10
C ASN A 596 -8.89 -6.14 -21.13
N PHE A 597 -8.67 -5.87 -19.84
CA PHE A 597 -9.09 -6.75 -18.76
C PHE A 597 -10.44 -6.26 -18.24
N VAL A 598 -11.49 -7.07 -18.39
CA VAL A 598 -12.78 -6.86 -17.74
C VAL A 598 -12.65 -7.34 -16.31
N THR A 599 -12.90 -6.45 -15.33
CA THR A 599 -12.72 -6.76 -13.92
C THR A 599 -13.90 -7.60 -13.41
N GLU A 600 -15.10 -7.04 -13.42
CA GLU A 600 -16.36 -7.77 -13.46
C GLU A 600 -17.50 -6.89 -14.00
N LYS A 601 -18.76 -7.29 -13.80
CA LYS A 601 -19.92 -6.48 -14.15
C LYS A 601 -20.14 -5.40 -13.08
N SER A 602 -20.35 -4.15 -13.49
CA SER A 602 -20.62 -3.07 -12.54
C SER A 602 -22.06 -3.18 -12.00
N GLU A 603 -22.21 -3.48 -10.71
CA GLU A 603 -23.48 -3.33 -9.96
C GLU A 603 -23.87 -1.84 -9.93
N ASN A 604 -22.90 -0.98 -9.60
CA ASN A 604 -23.04 0.47 -9.58
C ASN A 604 -23.24 1.04 -11.00
N MET A 605 -24.46 1.49 -11.28
CA MET A 605 -24.90 1.98 -12.60
C MET A 605 -25.35 3.45 -12.53
N PRO A 606 -24.85 4.34 -13.42
CA PRO A 606 -25.35 5.72 -13.53
C PRO A 606 -26.87 5.75 -13.80
N PRO A 607 -27.66 6.56 -13.06
CA PRO A 607 -29.12 6.57 -13.16
C PRO A 607 -29.66 6.74 -14.59
N GLY A 608 -30.47 5.77 -15.03
CA GLY A 608 -31.02 5.72 -16.40
C GLY A 608 -30.29 4.78 -17.37
N SER A 609 -29.20 4.13 -16.93
CA SER A 609 -28.48 3.10 -17.70
C SER A 609 -29.26 1.79 -17.86
N SER A 610 -28.91 0.98 -18.88
CA SER A 610 -29.48 -0.36 -19.10
C SER A 610 -28.55 -1.48 -18.61
N ALA A 611 -29.08 -2.44 -17.83
CA ALA A 611 -28.33 -3.37 -16.98
C ALA A 611 -27.46 -4.47 -17.67
N ASN A 612 -27.16 -4.33 -18.97
CA ASN A 612 -26.46 -5.35 -19.77
C ASN A 612 -25.19 -4.83 -20.49
N THR A 613 -24.73 -3.59 -20.24
CA THR A 613 -23.66 -2.97 -21.05
C THR A 613 -22.53 -2.29 -20.28
N TRP A 614 -22.64 -2.12 -18.96
CA TRP A 614 -21.58 -1.53 -18.13
C TRP A 614 -20.74 -2.64 -17.48
N GLN A 615 -19.64 -2.97 -18.14
CA GLN A 615 -18.55 -3.77 -17.58
C GLN A 615 -17.42 -2.83 -17.18
N GLU A 616 -16.89 -3.00 -15.98
CA GLU A 616 -15.67 -2.29 -15.60
C GLU A 616 -14.48 -2.90 -16.35
N SER A 617 -13.57 -2.06 -16.87
CA SER A 617 -12.42 -2.56 -17.61
C SER A 617 -11.17 -1.71 -17.49
N ILE A 618 -10.03 -2.39 -17.53
CA ILE A 618 -8.69 -1.85 -17.59
C ILE A 618 -8.21 -1.99 -19.04
N ASN A 619 -7.91 -0.87 -19.71
CA ASN A 619 -7.80 -0.84 -21.17
C ASN A 619 -6.44 -0.29 -21.64
N TRP A 620 -5.72 -1.05 -22.48
CA TRP A 620 -4.42 -0.66 -23.03
C TRP A 620 -4.28 -0.94 -24.53
N THR A 621 -3.30 -0.29 -25.15
CA THR A 621 -2.95 -0.48 -26.57
C THR A 621 -1.44 -0.70 -26.68
N LEU A 622 -0.99 -1.66 -27.50
CA LEU A 622 0.41 -1.76 -27.88
C LEU A 622 0.59 -1.28 -29.31
N THR A 623 1.55 -0.39 -29.53
CA THR A 623 1.78 0.27 -30.82
C THR A 623 3.25 0.32 -31.20
N TRP A 624 3.57 0.31 -32.49
CA TRP A 624 4.93 0.57 -32.94
C TRP A 624 5.29 2.06 -32.84
N ASP A 625 6.27 2.38 -32.00
CA ASP A 625 6.93 3.67 -31.95
C ASP A 625 8.02 3.75 -33.04
N ALA A 626 7.65 4.33 -34.18
CA ALA A 626 8.53 4.55 -35.33
C ALA A 626 9.58 5.66 -35.13
N ALA A 627 9.63 6.33 -33.99
CA ALA A 627 10.72 7.25 -33.64
C ALA A 627 11.86 6.54 -32.89
N ASN A 628 11.54 5.46 -32.17
CA ASN A 628 12.46 4.72 -31.31
C ASN A 628 12.73 3.27 -31.79
N ASP A 629 12.10 2.85 -32.89
CA ASP A 629 12.10 1.48 -33.45
C ASP A 629 11.76 0.39 -32.42
N LYS A 630 10.67 0.63 -31.68
CA LYS A 630 10.21 -0.22 -30.57
C LYS A 630 8.71 -0.45 -30.59
N LEU A 631 8.28 -1.62 -30.16
CA LEU A 631 6.94 -1.85 -29.65
C LEU A 631 6.80 -1.14 -28.30
N LYS A 632 5.70 -0.42 -28.10
CA LYS A 632 5.43 0.41 -26.92
C LYS A 632 4.01 0.21 -26.40
N LEU A 633 3.88 0.01 -25.09
CA LEU A 633 2.62 0.05 -24.36
C LEU A 633 2.13 1.50 -24.21
N ASN A 634 0.84 1.74 -24.48
CA ASN A 634 0.22 3.07 -24.55
C ASN A 634 -1.24 3.06 -24.07
N SER A 635 -1.73 4.25 -23.70
CA SER A 635 -3.12 4.49 -23.31
C SER A 635 -4.08 4.52 -24.52
N PRO A 636 -5.32 4.02 -24.40
CA PRO A 636 -6.36 4.21 -25.42
C PRO A 636 -6.82 5.67 -25.49
N THR A 637 -6.54 6.35 -26.62
CA THR A 637 -6.99 7.73 -26.85
C THR A 637 -8.41 7.76 -27.45
N THR A 638 -9.38 8.21 -26.64
CA THR A 638 -10.74 8.49 -27.09
C THR A 638 -10.77 9.77 -27.94
N ASN A 639 -10.45 9.64 -29.23
CA ASN A 639 -10.60 10.67 -30.27
C ASN A 639 -9.72 11.92 -30.14
N GLY A 640 -8.41 11.76 -30.32
CA GLY A 640 -7.60 12.74 -31.07
C GLY A 640 -7.49 14.16 -30.53
N LEU A 641 -7.33 14.33 -29.21
CA LEU A 641 -6.85 15.58 -28.62
C LEU A 641 -5.49 15.37 -27.96
N ASP A 642 -4.59 16.34 -28.14
CA ASP A 642 -3.18 16.23 -27.76
C ASP A 642 -2.92 16.81 -26.37
N THR A 643 -2.61 15.92 -25.41
CA THR A 643 -1.72 16.18 -24.26
C THR A 643 -1.37 14.83 -23.63
N ILE A 644 -0.08 14.52 -23.49
CA ILE A 644 0.37 13.28 -22.83
C ILE A 644 0.25 13.45 -21.32
N THR A 645 -0.88 13.03 -20.75
CA THR A 645 -1.14 13.05 -19.31
C THR A 645 -1.77 11.72 -18.87
N ALA A 646 -1.00 10.92 -18.14
CA ALA A 646 -1.37 9.70 -17.41
C ALA A 646 -1.89 8.46 -18.19
N GLY A 647 -1.25 7.32 -17.89
CA GLY A 647 -1.93 6.09 -17.48
C GLY A 647 -2.57 5.17 -18.53
N VAL A 648 -2.57 3.87 -18.20
CA VAL A 648 -3.60 2.92 -18.66
C VAL A 648 -4.96 3.39 -18.14
N ARG A 649 -6.04 3.25 -18.92
CA ARG A 649 -7.39 3.61 -18.42
C ARG A 649 -7.87 2.53 -17.46
N PHE A 650 -8.34 2.94 -16.29
CA PHE A 650 -8.57 2.07 -15.15
C PHE A 650 -10.00 2.27 -14.65
N GLY A 651 -10.94 1.48 -15.14
CA GLY A 651 -12.36 1.57 -14.80
C GLY A 651 -13.23 2.19 -15.90
N SER A 652 -14.39 2.73 -15.52
CA SER A 652 -15.39 3.25 -16.46
C SER A 652 -15.01 4.62 -17.04
N LEU A 653 -14.24 4.63 -18.12
CA LEU A 653 -13.91 5.75 -19.05
C LEU A 653 -13.21 6.99 -18.48
N ASP A 654 -13.63 7.50 -17.33
CA ASP A 654 -13.24 8.80 -16.76
C ASP A 654 -12.29 8.68 -15.55
N THR A 655 -12.20 7.49 -14.94
CA THR A 655 -11.26 7.18 -13.86
C THR A 655 -9.84 6.95 -14.41
N ASN A 656 -8.88 7.75 -13.93
CA ASN A 656 -7.47 7.71 -14.33
C ASN A 656 -6.59 7.21 -13.19
N MET A 657 -5.39 6.71 -13.52
CA MET A 657 -4.37 6.36 -12.53
C MET A 657 -3.63 7.63 -12.05
N GLU A 658 -3.46 7.75 -10.74
CA GLU A 658 -2.80 8.90 -10.11
C GLU A 658 -1.28 8.76 -10.13
N LYS A 659 -0.57 9.89 -10.28
CA LYS A 659 0.90 9.89 -10.42
C LYS A 659 1.60 9.94 -9.06
N LEU A 660 2.57 9.05 -8.86
CA LEU A 660 3.46 9.09 -7.70
C LEU A 660 4.43 10.28 -7.79
N ASP A 661 4.71 10.95 -6.66
CA ASP A 661 5.54 12.16 -6.68
C ASP A 661 7.01 11.86 -6.96
N GLY A 662 7.64 12.71 -7.79
CA GLY A 662 9.03 12.55 -8.23
C GLY A 662 9.32 11.31 -9.09
N LYS A 663 8.30 10.53 -9.46
CA LYS A 663 8.41 9.22 -10.15
C LYS A 663 7.57 9.23 -11.42
N ASP A 664 8.02 8.57 -12.49
CA ASP A 664 7.20 8.34 -13.69
C ASP A 664 6.36 7.04 -13.55
N ILE A 665 5.74 6.88 -12.38
CA ILE A 665 4.90 5.73 -12.02
C ILE A 665 3.49 6.25 -11.71
N TYR A 666 2.48 5.54 -12.21
CA TYR A 666 1.08 5.82 -11.94
C TYR A 666 0.44 4.61 -11.24
N GLU A 667 -0.30 4.82 -10.16
CA GLU A 667 -1.01 3.78 -9.40
C GLU A 667 -2.53 4.06 -9.42
N GLY A 668 -3.37 3.03 -9.30
CA GLY A 668 -4.83 3.20 -9.35
C GLY A 668 -5.61 1.98 -8.88
N TRP A 669 -6.92 2.18 -8.69
CA TRP A 669 -7.87 1.17 -8.21
C TRP A 669 -9.11 1.12 -9.09
N SER A 670 -9.74 -0.05 -9.16
CA SER A 670 -11.04 -0.28 -9.80
C SER A 670 -12.14 -0.42 -8.73
N TYR A 671 -13.42 -0.27 -9.09
CA TYR A 671 -14.57 -0.45 -8.21
C TYR A 671 -14.68 -1.90 -7.66
N PHE A 672 -14.24 -2.89 -8.45
CA PHE A 672 -14.08 -4.27 -7.96
C PHE A 672 -12.93 -4.42 -6.93
N GLY A 673 -12.07 -3.42 -6.77
CA GLY A 673 -10.89 -3.48 -5.90
C GLY A 673 -9.64 -4.06 -6.56
N VAL A 674 -9.58 -4.08 -7.90
CA VAL A 674 -8.34 -4.40 -8.62
C VAL A 674 -7.38 -3.23 -8.44
N TRP A 675 -6.18 -3.47 -7.93
CA TRP A 675 -5.10 -2.46 -7.92
C TRP A 675 -4.27 -2.58 -9.20
N GLY A 676 -3.67 -1.49 -9.68
CA GLY A 676 -2.63 -1.58 -10.69
C GLY A 676 -1.65 -0.43 -10.71
N GLN A 677 -0.54 -0.68 -11.40
CA GLN A 677 0.60 0.22 -11.55
C GLN A 677 1.06 0.25 -13.02
N TYR A 678 1.19 1.46 -13.56
CA TYR A 678 1.78 1.72 -14.88
C TYR A 678 3.12 2.43 -14.68
N ASP A 679 4.21 1.69 -14.90
CA ASP A 679 5.57 2.21 -14.78
C ASP A 679 6.06 2.73 -16.13
N TYR A 680 6.15 4.06 -16.23
CA TYR A 680 6.64 4.82 -17.38
C TYR A 680 8.09 5.31 -17.19
N THR A 681 8.79 4.85 -16.14
CA THR A 681 10.22 5.17 -15.88
C THR A 681 11.11 4.78 -17.08
N ASN A 682 10.75 3.71 -17.79
CA ASN A 682 11.24 3.44 -19.15
C ASN A 682 10.19 3.92 -20.16
N SER A 683 10.22 5.21 -20.51
CA SER A 683 9.22 5.84 -21.37
C SER A 683 9.19 5.30 -22.81
N ASP A 684 10.24 4.61 -23.27
CA ASP A 684 10.26 3.91 -24.56
C ASP A 684 9.50 2.58 -24.50
N GLN A 685 9.63 1.83 -23.40
CA GLN A 685 8.96 0.54 -23.19
C GLN A 685 8.43 0.44 -21.75
N PRO A 686 7.24 1.03 -21.49
CA PRO A 686 6.62 1.03 -20.17
C PRO A 686 6.20 -0.38 -19.74
N THR A 687 5.97 -0.59 -18.44
CA THR A 687 5.36 -1.83 -17.93
C THR A 687 4.02 -1.55 -17.28
N PHE A 688 3.14 -2.56 -17.25
CA PHE A 688 1.87 -2.49 -16.56
C PHE A 688 1.65 -3.75 -15.73
N GLU A 689 1.38 -3.57 -14.44
CA GLU A 689 1.11 -4.65 -13.49
C GLU A 689 -0.25 -4.38 -12.83
N PHE A 690 -1.05 -5.42 -12.60
CA PHE A 690 -2.28 -5.30 -11.84
C PHE A 690 -2.54 -6.54 -10.98
N THR A 691 -3.16 -6.30 -9.83
CA THR A 691 -3.44 -7.27 -8.78
C THR A 691 -4.94 -7.44 -8.66
N TYR A 692 -5.44 -8.64 -9.00
CA TYR A 692 -6.86 -8.97 -9.02
C TYR A 692 -7.23 -9.84 -7.80
N PRO A 693 -8.26 -9.48 -7.00
CA PRO A 693 -8.70 -10.25 -5.84
C PRO A 693 -9.73 -11.35 -6.20
N ASP A 694 -9.81 -12.41 -5.42
CA ASP A 694 -10.77 -13.52 -5.57
C ASP A 694 -12.20 -13.21 -5.10
N ASN A 695 -12.40 -12.07 -4.45
CA ASN A 695 -13.69 -11.41 -4.25
C ASN A 695 -13.54 -9.89 -4.43
N GLN A 696 -14.65 -9.22 -4.75
CA GLN A 696 -14.73 -7.76 -4.75
C GLN A 696 -14.25 -7.20 -3.40
N ALA A 697 -13.47 -6.12 -3.42
CA ALA A 697 -12.88 -5.58 -2.19
C ALA A 697 -13.93 -4.88 -1.31
N GLU A 698 -13.97 -5.26 -0.04
CA GLU A 698 -14.83 -4.62 0.96
C GLU A 698 -14.14 -3.37 1.53
N VAL A 699 -14.86 -2.25 1.59
CA VAL A 699 -14.43 -1.03 2.27
C VAL A 699 -14.65 -1.16 3.77
N LEU A 700 -13.60 -0.90 4.55
CA LEU A 700 -13.63 -1.00 6.00
C LEU A 700 -13.81 0.38 6.64
N VAL A 701 -15.02 0.95 6.56
CA VAL A 701 -15.40 2.11 7.39
C VAL A 701 -16.17 1.62 8.62
N TYR A 702 -15.86 2.18 9.78
CA TYR A 702 -16.52 1.89 11.04
C TYR A 702 -17.06 3.19 11.66
N ILE A 703 -18.30 3.18 12.13
CA ILE A 703 -18.76 4.15 13.13
C ILE A 703 -18.48 3.59 14.52
N THR A 704 -17.87 4.41 15.39
CA THR A 704 -17.38 3.96 16.70
C THR A 704 -17.76 4.93 17.82
N SER A 705 -17.78 4.46 19.07
CA SER A 705 -17.96 5.31 20.24
C SER A 705 -17.12 4.84 21.44
N GLY A 706 -16.82 5.78 22.34
CA GLY A 706 -16.10 5.50 23.58
C GLY A 706 -14.63 5.15 23.35
N ALA A 707 -14.26 3.91 23.69
CA ALA A 707 -12.91 3.38 23.50
C ALA A 707 -13.00 2.04 22.77
N THR A 708 -12.51 2.04 21.53
CA THR A 708 -12.42 0.85 20.66
C THR A 708 -11.03 0.23 20.70
N THR A 709 -10.87 -0.94 20.10
CA THR A 709 -9.59 -1.58 19.84
C THR A 709 -9.67 -2.32 18.50
N SER A 710 -8.89 -1.87 17.52
CA SER A 710 -8.73 -2.57 16.24
C SER A 710 -7.75 -3.73 16.40
N THR A 711 -8.11 -4.91 15.88
CA THR A 711 -7.19 -6.04 15.72
C THR A 711 -7.06 -6.40 14.25
N GLU A 712 -5.83 -6.34 13.73
CA GLU A 712 -5.53 -6.65 12.33
C GLU A 712 -5.29 -8.15 12.14
N GLY A 713 -6.25 -8.83 11.50
CA GLY A 713 -6.04 -10.15 10.93
C GLY A 713 -5.23 -10.05 9.64
N SER A 714 -3.98 -10.51 9.66
CA SER A 714 -3.10 -10.49 8.48
C SER A 714 -3.51 -11.55 7.43
N SER A 715 -4.31 -11.18 6.43
CA SER A 715 -4.04 -11.69 5.07
C SER A 715 -2.72 -11.07 4.57
N GLY A 716 -2.03 -11.76 3.67
CA GLY A 716 -0.67 -11.39 3.28
C GLY A 716 -0.60 -10.11 2.45
N GLY A 717 -0.31 -8.96 3.09
CA GLY A 717 -0.02 -7.71 2.40
C GLY A 717 1.10 -7.87 1.37
N LEU A 718 0.88 -7.42 0.13
CA LEU A 718 1.87 -7.58 -0.93
C LEU A 718 3.10 -6.73 -0.68
N VAL A 719 4.24 -7.34 -0.98
CA VAL A 719 5.54 -6.70 -0.93
C VAL A 719 6.02 -6.49 -2.35
N THR A 720 5.93 -5.26 -2.84
CA THR A 720 6.50 -4.88 -4.14
C THR A 720 7.98 -4.53 -3.98
N GLU A 721 8.77 -4.87 -5.00
CA GLU A 721 10.23 -4.75 -4.97
C GLU A 721 10.68 -3.48 -5.71
N VAL A 722 10.68 -2.35 -5.00
CA VAL A 722 11.05 -1.04 -5.53
C VAL A 722 12.58 -0.95 -5.68
N VAL A 723 13.06 -0.91 -6.93
CA VAL A 723 14.48 -0.82 -7.26
C VAL A 723 15.10 0.46 -6.65
N GLN A 724 16.03 0.28 -5.72
CA GLN A 724 16.79 1.34 -5.07
C GLN A 724 17.99 1.71 -5.94
N LYS A 725 18.02 2.96 -6.42
CA LYS A 725 19.09 3.46 -7.28
C LYS A 725 20.44 3.43 -6.56
N ILE A 726 21.46 2.86 -7.22
CA ILE A 726 22.85 2.97 -6.80
C ILE A 726 23.35 4.38 -7.18
N ASP A 727 23.91 5.10 -6.21
CA ASP A 727 24.29 6.50 -6.38
C ASP A 727 25.32 6.73 -7.50
N VAL A 728 25.15 7.85 -8.22
CA VAL A 728 26.07 8.31 -9.26
C VAL A 728 27.36 8.80 -8.60
N GLY A 729 28.33 7.89 -8.48
CA GLY A 729 29.56 8.09 -7.70
C GLY A 729 29.90 6.90 -6.77
N ALA A 730 29.06 5.85 -6.74
CA ALA A 730 29.40 4.58 -6.10
C ALA A 730 30.51 3.81 -6.85
N VAL A 731 30.65 4.02 -8.17
CA VAL A 731 31.80 3.57 -8.97
C VAL A 731 32.93 4.59 -8.86
N LYS A 732 34.14 4.12 -8.51
CA LYS A 732 35.33 4.95 -8.24
C LYS A 732 36.61 4.36 -8.84
N LEU A 733 37.53 5.22 -9.19
CA LEU A 733 38.92 4.86 -9.47
C LEU A 733 39.64 4.50 -8.18
N ALA A 734 40.63 3.61 -8.25
CA ALA A 734 41.30 3.08 -7.08
C ALA A 734 42.02 4.16 -6.24
N SER A 735 42.50 5.24 -6.85
CA SER A 735 43.05 6.42 -6.17
C SER A 735 42.02 7.28 -5.42
N GLU A 736 40.73 7.18 -5.76
CA GLU A 736 39.63 7.88 -5.06
C GLU A 736 39.18 7.13 -3.79
N ILE A 737 39.55 5.85 -3.66
CA ILE A 737 39.28 5.00 -2.48
C ILE A 737 40.38 5.24 -1.43
N THR A 738 40.49 6.48 -0.95
CA THR A 738 41.58 6.92 -0.06
C THR A 738 41.55 6.28 1.34
N THR A 739 40.39 5.80 1.78
CA THR A 739 40.20 5.10 3.06
C THR A 739 39.42 3.79 2.84
N PRO A 740 40.06 2.72 2.33
CA PRO A 740 39.38 1.46 2.02
C PRO A 740 38.60 0.87 3.21
N SER A 741 39.12 1.02 4.43
CA SER A 741 38.52 0.53 5.68
C SER A 741 37.19 1.17 6.09
N ALA A 742 36.69 2.19 5.38
CA ALA A 742 35.43 2.87 5.72
C ALA A 742 34.16 2.21 5.14
N SER A 743 34.30 1.45 4.05
CA SER A 743 33.18 0.93 3.24
C SER A 743 33.37 -0.56 2.94
N ASN A 744 32.30 -1.27 2.56
CA ASN A 744 32.48 -2.54 1.86
C ASN A 744 32.91 -2.24 0.42
N LEU A 745 33.68 -3.11 -0.21
CA LEU A 745 34.28 -2.85 -1.52
C LEU A 745 34.01 -4.00 -2.49
N ILE A 746 33.74 -3.71 -3.75
CA ILE A 746 33.88 -4.69 -4.84
C ILE A 746 34.93 -4.16 -5.80
N LEU A 747 36.07 -4.83 -5.86
CA LEU A 747 37.29 -4.36 -6.52
C LEU A 747 37.56 -5.24 -7.74
N VAL A 748 37.41 -4.66 -8.93
CA VAL A 748 37.69 -5.32 -10.20
C VAL A 748 39.11 -4.97 -10.66
N GLY A 749 39.81 -6.00 -11.14
CA GLY A 749 41.21 -5.92 -11.56
C GLY A 749 42.17 -6.36 -10.44
N GLY A 750 43.17 -7.16 -10.81
CA GLY A 750 44.17 -7.67 -9.87
C GLY A 750 45.08 -6.58 -9.27
N PRO A 751 45.87 -6.92 -8.24
CA PRO A 751 46.64 -5.95 -7.46
C PRO A 751 47.79 -5.29 -8.24
N CYS A 752 48.05 -5.67 -9.50
CA CYS A 752 48.87 -4.87 -10.41
C CYS A 752 48.13 -3.64 -10.95
N ALA A 753 46.87 -3.79 -11.39
CA ALA A 753 46.08 -2.74 -12.02
C ALA A 753 45.30 -1.89 -11.00
N ASN A 754 44.83 -2.50 -9.91
CA ASN A 754 43.99 -1.87 -8.89
C ASN A 754 44.78 -1.68 -7.58
N SER A 755 45.03 -0.43 -7.20
CA SER A 755 45.81 -0.04 -6.02
C SER A 755 45.06 -0.31 -4.70
N ALA A 756 43.74 -0.15 -4.68
CA ALA A 756 42.88 -0.54 -3.55
C ALA A 756 42.86 -2.07 -3.37
N ALA A 757 42.83 -2.84 -4.46
CA ALA A 757 42.93 -4.31 -4.38
C ALA A 757 44.28 -4.74 -3.80
N ARG A 758 45.40 -4.11 -4.20
CA ARG A 758 46.73 -4.35 -3.60
C ARG A 758 46.74 -4.14 -2.09
N GLN A 759 46.05 -3.10 -1.60
CA GLN A 759 45.95 -2.82 -0.17
C GLN A 759 45.06 -3.83 0.57
N VAL A 760 43.89 -4.18 0.03
CA VAL A 760 42.97 -5.19 0.60
C VAL A 760 43.63 -6.58 0.66
N MET A 761 44.35 -6.97 -0.39
CA MET A 761 45.04 -8.26 -0.47
C MET A 761 46.35 -8.31 0.34
N GLY A 762 46.80 -7.19 0.94
CA GLY A 762 48.06 -7.12 1.68
C GLY A 762 49.33 -7.32 0.83
N VAL A 763 49.25 -7.13 -0.49
CA VAL A 763 50.35 -7.45 -1.42
C VAL A 763 51.45 -6.40 -1.32
N THR A 764 52.53 -6.78 -0.63
CA THR A 764 53.73 -5.96 -0.40
C THR A 764 54.92 -6.34 -1.28
N SER A 765 54.81 -7.41 -2.08
CA SER A 765 55.88 -7.82 -3.00
C SER A 765 55.96 -6.88 -4.21
N ALA A 766 57.16 -6.77 -4.81
CA ALA A 766 57.34 -6.03 -6.05
C ALA A 766 56.73 -6.75 -7.27
N ASN A 767 56.41 -8.05 -7.14
CA ASN A 767 55.73 -8.85 -8.15
C ASN A 767 54.23 -8.97 -7.82
N CYS A 768 53.45 -7.95 -8.17
CA CYS A 768 52.01 -7.93 -7.95
C CYS A 768 51.21 -9.00 -8.74
N ALA A 769 51.86 -9.77 -9.64
CA ALA A 769 51.24 -10.87 -10.39
C ALA A 769 51.52 -12.26 -9.77
N GLU A 770 52.20 -12.30 -8.62
CA GLU A 770 52.47 -13.52 -7.87
C GLU A 770 51.16 -14.20 -7.43
N GLY A 771 50.97 -15.47 -7.79
CA GLY A 771 49.73 -16.23 -7.55
C GLY A 771 48.70 -16.21 -8.68
N PHE A 772 48.90 -15.45 -9.76
CA PHE A 772 47.97 -15.38 -10.89
C PHE A 772 48.44 -16.21 -12.10
N GLU A 773 47.58 -17.12 -12.59
CA GLU A 773 47.86 -17.99 -13.75
C GLU A 773 46.98 -17.62 -14.97
N PRO A 774 47.52 -17.48 -16.19
CA PRO A 774 46.74 -17.20 -17.40
C PRO A 774 45.63 -18.24 -17.65
N GLY A 775 44.41 -17.79 -17.97
CA GLY A 775 43.26 -18.67 -18.12
C GLY A 775 42.60 -19.09 -16.80
N LYS A 776 43.02 -18.49 -15.68
CA LYS A 776 42.32 -18.50 -14.39
C LYS A 776 42.09 -17.08 -13.88
N ALA A 777 41.07 -16.95 -13.05
CA ALA A 777 40.77 -15.77 -12.23
C ALA A 777 40.27 -16.20 -10.85
N MET A 778 40.28 -15.27 -9.90
CA MET A 778 39.76 -15.46 -8.54
C MET A 778 38.60 -14.51 -8.25
N ILE A 779 37.64 -15.00 -7.46
CA ILE A 779 36.65 -14.17 -6.77
C ILE A 779 36.83 -14.48 -5.28
N LYS A 780 37.18 -13.47 -4.46
CA LYS A 780 37.56 -13.68 -3.06
C LYS A 780 37.09 -12.58 -2.13
N LEU A 781 36.56 -12.96 -0.98
CA LEU A 781 36.15 -12.09 0.11
C LEU A 781 37.30 -11.88 1.11
N TYR A 782 37.43 -10.66 1.60
CA TYR A 782 38.40 -10.23 2.60
C TYR A 782 37.69 -9.41 3.69
N GLU A 783 37.80 -9.79 4.96
CA GLU A 783 37.53 -8.86 6.07
C GLU A 783 38.76 -7.93 6.20
N HIS A 784 38.63 -6.69 5.70
CA HIS A 784 39.73 -5.72 5.62
C HIS A 784 39.67 -4.63 6.69
N ALA A 785 38.53 -4.53 7.39
CA ALA A 785 38.33 -3.77 8.61
C ALA A 785 37.18 -4.40 9.42
N PRO A 786 37.07 -4.17 10.74
CA PRO A 786 36.06 -4.83 11.57
C PRO A 786 34.64 -4.63 11.04
N GLY A 787 34.00 -5.73 10.61
CA GLY A 787 32.65 -5.69 10.04
C GLY A 787 32.54 -5.04 8.65
N LYS A 788 33.65 -4.93 7.89
CA LYS A 788 33.67 -4.47 6.50
C LYS A 788 34.33 -5.50 5.58
N VAL A 789 33.63 -5.83 4.50
CA VAL A 789 34.01 -6.89 3.55
C VAL A 789 34.40 -6.30 2.19
N ALA A 790 35.49 -6.78 1.62
CA ALA A 790 35.93 -6.45 0.28
C ALA A 790 35.95 -7.72 -0.59
N MET A 791 35.22 -7.71 -1.70
CA MET A 791 35.32 -8.73 -2.73
C MET A 791 36.32 -8.28 -3.80
N VAL A 792 37.33 -9.09 -4.08
CA VAL A 792 38.27 -8.87 -5.18
C VAL A 792 37.93 -9.83 -6.33
N VAL A 793 37.79 -9.28 -7.53
CA VAL A 793 37.53 -10.00 -8.78
C VAL A 793 38.71 -9.74 -9.72
N ALA A 794 39.57 -10.73 -9.89
CA ALA A 794 40.87 -10.54 -10.52
C ALA A 794 41.32 -11.74 -11.35
N GLY A 795 41.63 -11.50 -12.63
CA GLY A 795 42.29 -12.47 -13.51
C GLY A 795 43.77 -12.19 -13.72
N ALA A 796 44.50 -13.18 -14.24
CA ALA A 796 45.88 -12.99 -14.68
C ALA A 796 45.99 -12.10 -15.94
N THR A 797 44.92 -12.04 -16.74
CA THR A 797 44.74 -11.07 -17.82
C THR A 797 43.42 -10.32 -17.67
N ALA A 798 43.27 -9.18 -18.34
CA ALA A 798 42.03 -8.40 -18.34
C ALA A 798 40.82 -9.18 -18.90
N VAL A 799 41.05 -10.10 -19.85
CA VAL A 799 40.01 -11.02 -20.37
C VAL A 799 39.56 -12.00 -19.29
N ASP A 800 40.50 -12.51 -18.49
CA ASP A 800 40.20 -13.39 -17.36
C ASP A 800 39.42 -12.64 -16.26
N THR A 801 39.82 -11.40 -15.94
CA THR A 801 39.07 -10.53 -15.01
C THR A 801 37.63 -10.33 -15.47
N ARG A 802 37.43 -9.96 -16.75
CA ARG A 802 36.08 -9.75 -17.30
C ARG A 802 35.22 -11.01 -17.26
N ARG A 803 35.79 -12.19 -17.52
CA ARG A 803 35.08 -13.47 -17.43
C ARG A 803 34.68 -13.80 -15.99
N ALA A 804 35.53 -13.51 -15.00
CA ALA A 804 35.14 -13.58 -13.59
C ALA A 804 34.06 -12.54 -13.22
N SER A 805 34.14 -11.31 -13.76
CA SER A 805 33.09 -10.30 -13.54
C SER A 805 31.74 -10.69 -14.16
N GLN A 806 31.71 -11.51 -15.23
CA GLN A 806 30.48 -12.09 -15.75
C GLN A 806 29.87 -13.15 -14.82
N VAL A 807 30.69 -13.96 -14.14
CA VAL A 807 30.22 -14.88 -13.08
C VAL A 807 29.57 -14.09 -11.93
N VAL A 808 30.19 -12.99 -11.49
CA VAL A 808 29.66 -12.14 -10.42
C VAL A 808 28.40 -11.38 -10.85
N ALA A 809 28.35 -10.88 -12.08
CA ALA A 809 27.15 -10.22 -12.60
C ALA A 809 25.98 -11.21 -12.75
N ASN A 810 26.25 -12.43 -13.20
CA ASN A 810 25.23 -13.48 -13.40
C ASN A 810 25.18 -14.46 -12.21
N TYR A 811 25.41 -13.99 -10.98
CA TYR A 811 25.59 -14.84 -9.78
C TYR A 811 24.50 -15.92 -9.59
N LYS A 812 23.25 -15.66 -10.03
CA LYS A 812 22.13 -16.61 -9.97
C LYS A 812 22.43 -17.91 -10.73
N ASP A 813 23.11 -17.83 -11.88
CA ASP A 813 23.48 -18.98 -12.71
C ASP A 813 24.57 -19.84 -12.06
N TYR A 814 25.37 -19.24 -11.15
CA TYR A 814 26.53 -19.86 -10.49
C TYR A 814 26.33 -20.07 -8.98
N ALA A 815 25.10 -19.90 -8.46
CA ALA A 815 24.79 -20.01 -7.03
C ALA A 815 25.04 -21.41 -6.44
N ALA A 816 25.19 -22.44 -7.28
CA ALA A 816 25.63 -23.76 -6.87
C ALA A 816 27.12 -23.82 -6.50
N ASP A 817 27.95 -22.94 -7.06
CA ASP A 817 29.42 -23.03 -7.04
C ASP A 817 30.08 -21.82 -6.33
N LEU A 818 29.41 -20.67 -6.28
CA LEU A 818 29.80 -19.49 -5.49
C LEU A 818 29.64 -19.76 -3.98
N LYS A 819 30.61 -20.44 -3.36
CA LYS A 819 30.57 -20.87 -1.95
C LYS A 819 31.93 -20.71 -1.26
N GLY A 820 31.90 -20.45 0.04
CA GLY A 820 33.08 -20.14 0.85
C GLY A 820 33.62 -18.74 0.57
N ALA A 821 34.77 -18.42 1.18
CA ALA A 821 35.38 -17.09 1.04
C ALA A 821 36.13 -16.87 -0.29
N GLU A 822 36.37 -17.92 -1.09
CA GLU A 822 37.18 -17.87 -2.32
C GLU A 822 36.75 -18.95 -3.32
N VAL A 823 36.65 -18.58 -4.60
CA VAL A 823 36.52 -19.51 -5.73
C VAL A 823 37.51 -19.18 -6.84
N VAL A 824 37.90 -20.21 -7.58
CA VAL A 824 38.68 -20.10 -8.82
C VAL A 824 37.73 -20.19 -10.00
N VAL A 825 37.79 -19.19 -10.89
CA VAL A 825 37.09 -19.18 -12.17
C VAL A 825 38.08 -19.65 -13.24
N THR A 826 37.76 -20.73 -13.94
CA THR A 826 38.50 -21.16 -15.12
C THR A 826 37.95 -20.44 -16.34
N THR A 827 38.79 -19.65 -17.00
CA THR A 827 38.41 -18.63 -17.99
C THR A 827 38.90 -18.93 -19.40
N VAL A 828 39.38 -20.14 -19.69
CA VAL A 828 39.91 -20.53 -21.02
C VAL A 828 38.83 -20.56 -22.13
N THR A 829 37.58 -20.83 -21.77
CA THR A 829 36.41 -20.89 -22.67
C THR A 829 35.61 -19.57 -22.67
N SER A 830 34.69 -19.42 -23.63
CA SER A 830 33.74 -18.30 -23.66
C SER A 830 32.75 -18.32 -22.50
N THR A 831 32.31 -19.52 -22.12
CA THR A 831 31.58 -19.79 -20.87
C THR A 831 32.60 -20.12 -19.79
N PRO A 832 32.69 -19.34 -18.69
CA PRO A 832 33.56 -19.67 -17.56
C PRO A 832 33.01 -20.86 -16.76
N THR A 833 33.86 -21.48 -15.96
CA THR A 833 33.45 -22.50 -14.96
C THR A 833 34.03 -22.14 -13.60
N VAL A 834 33.32 -22.47 -12.52
CA VAL A 834 33.64 -22.06 -11.15
C VAL A 834 33.95 -23.30 -10.30
N ALA A 835 34.97 -23.23 -9.46
CA ALA A 835 35.33 -24.30 -8.52
C ALA A 835 35.93 -23.72 -7.23
N MET A 836 35.85 -24.47 -6.14
CA MET A 836 36.62 -24.15 -4.93
C MET A 836 38.13 -24.36 -5.17
N PRO A 837 39.02 -23.64 -4.48
CA PRO A 837 40.47 -23.83 -4.61
C PRO A 837 40.92 -25.26 -4.27
N GLU A 838 41.90 -25.78 -5.00
CA GLU A 838 42.55 -27.05 -4.67
C GLU A 838 43.31 -26.93 -3.34
N ALA A 839 43.08 -27.88 -2.43
CA ALA A 839 43.71 -27.86 -1.10
C ALA A 839 45.21 -28.14 -1.20
N VAL A 840 46.04 -27.19 -0.76
CA VAL A 840 47.50 -27.37 -0.67
C VAL A 840 47.81 -28.39 0.43
N ALA A 841 48.40 -29.53 0.05
CA ALA A 841 48.81 -30.55 1.01
C ALA A 841 50.06 -30.12 1.78
N GLU A 842 49.98 -30.07 3.12
CA GLU A 842 51.16 -29.88 3.96
C GLU A 842 52.02 -31.16 4.00
N ASP A 843 53.27 -31.06 3.55
CA ASP A 843 54.25 -32.15 3.56
C ASP A 843 54.73 -32.45 4.99
N THR A 844 53.97 -33.31 5.68
CA THR A 844 54.26 -33.76 7.05
C THR A 844 55.19 -34.98 7.04
N THR A 845 56.48 -34.73 6.74
CA THR A 845 57.56 -35.72 6.80
C THR A 845 57.86 -36.19 8.23
N MET A 846 57.02 -37.09 8.75
CA MET A 846 57.29 -37.86 9.95
C MET A 846 58.56 -38.71 9.75
N VAL A 847 59.55 -38.54 10.64
CA VAL A 847 60.70 -39.46 10.74
C VAL A 847 60.37 -40.53 11.77
N ASP A 848 60.47 -41.79 11.36
CA ASP A 848 60.09 -42.98 12.12
C ASP A 848 61.20 -43.40 13.10
N GLU A 849 60.91 -43.45 14.40
CA GLU A 849 61.77 -44.07 15.42
C GLU A 849 61.29 -45.50 15.73
N THR A 850 61.90 -46.47 15.06
CA THR A 850 61.71 -47.90 15.36
C THR A 850 62.72 -48.38 16.41
N GLU A 851 62.24 -48.96 17.51
CA GLU A 851 63.10 -49.59 18.52
C GLU A 851 63.85 -50.82 17.95
N THR A 852 65.14 -50.96 18.27
CA THR A 852 65.68 -52.24 18.79
C THR A 852 67.12 -52.12 19.33
N ALA A 853 67.35 -52.77 20.48
CA ALA A 853 68.63 -53.05 21.16
C ALA A 853 69.37 -51.88 21.85
#